data_AF-A0A0N0D172-F1
#
_entry.id   AF-A0A0N0D172-F1
#
_cell.length_a   1.000
_cell.length_b   1.000
_cell.length_c   1.000
_cell.angle_alpha   90.00
_cell.angle_beta   90.00
_cell.angle_gamma   90.00
#
_symmetry.space_group_name_H-M   'P 1'
#
loop_
_entity.id
_entity.type
_entity.pdbx_description
1 polymer ?
#
loop_
_entity_poly.entity_id
_entity_poly.type
_entity_poly.pdbx_seq_one_letter_code
_entity_poly.pdbx_strand_id
1 'polypeptide(L)'
;MNRNFDNNKLKLAVLSMIPDSHSFYIFNEDISNEIRKKFIAFLFEQNVISEGSENELYTFIEKNALHTKGYSFSNEISFKDVIKKIEVHSFRQLADHVNKLAKDMDLDIQVSNTMFSRLTNEPVNTPKKRNTLRLLALWIGYRRSHLISNWNYETLNKLCNMNTINENSNGVRIAFSLHSRGDVINEKTIRWFKNELIKIIKDLKIDYASFDGADSFQVNEFTIDLPLAQSSQIDECMPVDYDKTVRDGIAIAHQMAIRWPLSQHINQRKYMTIGMASGEFSKLNIHLKSLLHASLSEDAIIRVTEFTRLCIVTNEIRVNFCSKPVRKSIADGEMITFWWIKSLWCTIYWDFIPILLTEKMLPTKREAFISFKKSLCIPDQREQNIHIALSAIHRYPQNSLLIIEIAKICFFRKMFHVANMIITTLFASNPHHVVARSLRMQIFLNLALEQEHLSVSKIFFQHSINEGLYITKHCNIEDEEPWCEFGLVYLGLALRILTIKRKKEEGVEDSEYINYENFIKNLHKANECFQQGLTFSPTGFGIRSSFWLMYSNTLIALFESNKQLFTTDIPIRDVDNIFEKVGINHFKFIGWIDENFDMDFLKQRMNRSIRVYNNSVLLSSFIPNIKFAFATVVFDFSPILTVGQIKQVLDWLNESKISANDLKEHKLGIYSILNCLAQIQAPEEFIEVVTRMIDWINKTLEDDLTKADHHVIDKNKLQGNKLILLYLEDRVAPGILV
;
A
#
# COMPACT_ATOMS: atom_id res chain seq x y z
N MET A 1 54.25 -21.64 34.23
CA MET A 1 54.00 -20.19 34.21
C MET A 1 52.55 -19.97 34.64
N ASN A 2 52.30 -19.49 35.85
CA ASN A 2 50.95 -19.16 36.30
C ASN A 2 50.41 -18.02 35.42
N ARG A 3 49.43 -18.32 34.55
CA ARG A 3 48.70 -17.31 33.79
C ARG A 3 47.79 -16.60 34.77
N ASN A 4 48.07 -15.34 35.09
CA ASN A 4 47.32 -14.59 36.08
C ASN A 4 46.06 -14.00 35.42
N PHE A 5 44.91 -14.68 35.56
CA PHE A 5 43.62 -14.18 35.08
C PHE A 5 42.98 -13.24 36.11
N ASP A 6 42.28 -12.21 35.64
CA ASP A 6 41.39 -11.41 36.48
C ASP A 6 40.17 -12.28 36.87
N ASN A 7 40.10 -12.67 38.16
CA ASN A 7 39.09 -13.58 38.69
C ASN A 7 37.65 -13.04 38.47
N ASN A 8 37.44 -11.72 38.55
CA ASN A 8 36.12 -11.14 38.32
C ASN A 8 35.71 -11.26 36.85
N LYS A 9 36.63 -11.04 35.91
CA LYS A 9 36.36 -11.25 34.48
C LYS A 9 36.16 -12.72 34.14
N LEU A 10 36.84 -13.61 34.86
CA LEU A 10 36.71 -15.05 34.67
C LEU A 10 35.32 -15.54 35.11
N LYS A 11 34.84 -15.09 36.27
CA LYS A 11 33.46 -15.32 36.73
C LYS A 11 32.43 -14.86 35.69
N LEU A 12 32.59 -13.63 35.17
CA LEU A 12 31.70 -13.09 34.13
C LEU A 12 31.80 -13.87 32.81
N ALA A 13 32.99 -14.34 32.41
CA ALA A 13 33.16 -15.18 31.23
C ALA A 13 32.35 -16.48 31.35
N VAL A 14 32.47 -17.16 32.49
CA VAL A 14 31.74 -18.40 32.79
C VAL A 14 30.22 -18.16 32.78
N LEU A 15 29.75 -17.10 33.44
CA LEU A 15 28.32 -16.76 33.48
C LEU A 15 27.77 -16.29 32.12
N SER A 16 28.61 -15.72 31.25
CA SER A 16 28.20 -15.39 29.88
C SER A 16 28.01 -16.65 29.02
N MET A 17 28.91 -17.63 29.21
CA MET A 17 28.90 -18.91 28.50
C MET A 17 27.78 -19.85 28.99
N ILE A 18 27.54 -19.86 30.31
CA ILE A 18 26.57 -20.71 31.00
C ILE A 18 25.72 -19.80 31.90
N PRO A 19 24.71 -19.10 31.35
CA PRO A 19 23.98 -18.08 32.10
C PRO A 19 23.04 -18.61 33.18
N ASP A 20 22.57 -19.85 33.06
CA ASP A 20 21.62 -20.46 33.97
C ASP A 20 21.76 -21.99 34.04
N SER A 21 21.00 -22.62 34.94
CA SER A 21 20.98 -24.06 35.14
C SER A 21 20.56 -24.82 33.87
N HIS A 22 19.69 -24.27 33.02
CA HIS A 22 19.29 -24.91 31.78
C HIS A 22 20.45 -24.99 30.78
N SER A 23 21.18 -23.87 30.63
CA SER A 23 22.38 -23.77 29.80
C SER A 23 23.49 -24.72 30.26
N PHE A 24 23.58 -24.98 31.57
CA PHE A 24 24.52 -25.92 32.16
C PHE A 24 24.25 -27.37 31.75
N TYR A 25 22.99 -27.81 31.77
CA TYR A 25 22.64 -29.16 31.30
C TYR A 25 23.01 -29.35 29.83
N ILE A 26 22.69 -28.38 28.97
CA ILE A 26 23.05 -28.42 27.54
C ILE A 26 24.57 -28.41 27.36
N PHE A 27 25.31 -27.64 28.16
CA PHE A 27 26.77 -27.63 28.16
C PHE A 27 27.36 -29.01 28.51
N ASN A 28 26.76 -29.71 29.48
CA ASN A 28 27.18 -31.05 29.86
C ASN A 28 26.89 -32.11 28.78
N GLU A 29 25.86 -31.91 27.97
CA GLU A 29 25.56 -32.77 26.83
C GLU A 29 26.47 -32.47 25.62
N ASP A 30 26.74 -31.19 25.36
CA ASP A 30 27.44 -30.73 24.14
C ASP A 30 28.97 -30.86 24.18
N ILE A 31 29.57 -30.98 25.37
CA ILE A 31 31.03 -31.03 25.56
C ILE A 31 31.44 -32.35 26.19
N SER A 32 32.53 -32.96 25.69
CA SER A 32 33.03 -34.24 26.20
C SER A 32 33.48 -34.14 27.67
N ASN A 33 33.30 -35.24 28.42
CA ASN A 33 33.67 -35.32 29.83
C ASN A 33 35.15 -34.95 30.08
N GLU A 34 36.05 -35.32 29.17
CA GLU A 34 37.48 -34.98 29.27
C GLU A 34 37.73 -33.46 29.23
N ILE A 35 37.08 -32.75 28.31
CA ILE A 35 37.22 -31.29 28.18
C ILE A 35 36.57 -30.59 29.38
N ARG A 36 35.41 -31.07 29.85
CA ARG A 36 34.76 -30.50 31.04
C ARG A 36 35.62 -30.63 32.29
N LYS A 37 36.24 -31.80 32.51
CA LYS A 37 37.13 -32.02 33.66
C LYS A 37 38.34 -31.07 33.64
N LYS A 38 38.94 -30.85 32.47
CA LYS A 38 40.04 -29.88 32.30
C LYS A 38 39.58 -28.46 32.62
N PHE A 39 38.43 -28.05 32.08
CA PHE A 39 37.86 -26.73 32.35
C PHE A 39 37.53 -26.52 33.84
N ILE A 40 36.94 -27.52 34.51
CA ILE A 40 36.63 -27.46 35.94
C ILE A 40 37.90 -27.39 36.80
N ALA A 41 38.92 -28.19 36.46
CA ALA A 41 40.22 -28.12 37.13
C ALA A 41 40.84 -26.72 36.99
N PHE A 42 40.79 -26.14 35.80
CA PHE A 42 41.22 -24.76 35.55
C PHE A 42 40.43 -23.75 36.40
N LEU A 43 39.10 -23.84 36.48
CA LEU A 43 38.28 -22.93 37.28
C LEU A 43 38.58 -23.04 38.79
N PHE A 44 38.90 -24.23 39.28
CA PHE A 44 39.34 -24.46 40.65
C PHE A 44 40.72 -23.85 40.91
N GLU A 45 41.70 -24.08 40.03
CA GLU A 45 43.04 -23.48 40.13
C GLU A 45 43.01 -21.95 40.12
N GLN A 46 42.04 -21.35 39.42
CA GLN A 46 41.83 -19.90 39.36
C GLN A 46 40.92 -19.34 40.48
N ASN A 47 40.50 -20.16 41.45
CA ASN A 47 39.61 -19.78 42.56
C ASN A 47 38.27 -19.18 42.10
N VAL A 48 37.70 -19.69 41.01
CA VAL A 48 36.34 -19.36 40.55
C VAL A 48 35.31 -20.18 41.31
N ILE A 49 35.61 -21.46 41.53
CA ILE A 49 34.82 -22.44 42.27
C ILE A 49 35.64 -22.98 43.46
N SER A 50 34.99 -23.41 44.54
CA SER A 50 35.68 -23.85 45.77
C SER A 50 36.18 -25.30 45.73
N GLU A 51 35.67 -26.12 44.81
CA GLU A 51 36.06 -27.51 44.61
C GLU A 51 36.10 -27.83 43.11
N GLY A 52 37.02 -28.69 42.68
CA GLY A 52 37.14 -29.15 41.29
C GLY A 52 36.10 -30.19 40.89
N SER A 53 34.81 -29.94 41.16
CA SER A 53 33.70 -30.86 40.89
C SER A 53 32.63 -30.24 39.98
N GLU A 54 31.93 -31.08 39.20
CA GLU A 54 30.79 -30.65 38.36
C GLU A 54 29.67 -30.04 39.23
N ASN A 55 29.45 -30.58 40.44
CA ASN A 55 28.46 -30.08 41.39
C ASN A 55 28.78 -28.66 41.88
N GLU A 56 30.05 -28.33 42.10
CA GLU A 56 30.43 -26.98 42.53
C GLU A 56 30.30 -25.97 41.39
N LEU A 57 30.60 -26.37 40.15
CA LEU A 57 30.30 -25.54 38.99
C LEU A 57 28.79 -25.29 38.85
N TYR A 58 27.95 -26.31 38.99
CA TYR A 58 26.49 -26.15 38.99
C TYR A 58 26.04 -25.17 40.08
N THR A 59 26.53 -25.35 41.31
CA THR A 59 26.21 -24.49 42.46
C THR A 59 26.65 -23.05 42.23
N PHE A 60 27.80 -22.85 41.59
CA PHE A 60 28.28 -21.52 41.19
C PHE A 60 27.36 -20.87 40.16
N ILE A 61 26.92 -21.60 39.12
CA ILE A 61 25.99 -21.08 38.11
C ILE A 61 24.63 -20.76 38.73
N GLU A 62 24.08 -21.65 39.55
CA GLU A 62 22.77 -21.48 40.18
C GLU A 62 22.73 -20.25 41.11
N LYS A 63 23.78 -20.04 41.92
CA LYS A 63 23.89 -18.88 42.82
C LYS A 63 24.10 -17.54 42.10
N ASN A 64 24.66 -17.56 40.90
CA ASN A 64 25.04 -16.35 40.15
C ASN A 64 24.30 -16.23 38.82
N ALA A 65 23.17 -16.94 38.66
CA ALA A 65 22.43 -17.02 37.41
C ALA A 65 22.11 -15.62 36.89
N LEU A 66 22.40 -15.39 35.60
CA LEU A 66 22.05 -14.14 34.95
C LEU A 66 20.54 -14.17 34.69
N HIS A 67 19.75 -13.57 35.59
CA HIS A 67 18.32 -13.37 35.34
C HIS A 67 18.14 -12.64 34.00
N THR A 68 17.60 -13.34 33.01
CA THR A 68 17.17 -12.73 31.75
C THR A 68 16.05 -11.74 32.06
N LYS A 69 16.39 -10.47 32.30
CA LYS A 69 15.41 -9.40 32.04
C LYS A 69 15.06 -9.55 30.57
N GLY A 70 13.81 -9.89 30.28
CA GLY A 70 13.33 -10.09 28.92
C GLY A 70 13.62 -8.85 28.09
N TYR A 71 14.74 -8.85 27.38
CA TYR A 71 14.98 -7.88 26.34
C TYR A 71 14.04 -8.28 25.21
N SER A 72 13.00 -7.48 24.97
CA SER A 72 12.35 -7.50 23.68
C SER A 72 13.37 -6.95 22.70
N PHE A 73 13.92 -7.81 21.84
CA PHE A 73 14.59 -7.30 20.66
C PHE A 73 13.55 -6.46 19.90
N SER A 74 13.80 -5.16 19.71
CA SER A 74 13.17 -4.49 18.59
C SER A 74 13.61 -5.23 17.32
N ASN A 75 12.76 -5.30 16.30
CA ASN A 75 12.99 -6.04 15.05
C ASN A 75 14.22 -5.56 14.22
N GLU A 76 15.13 -4.77 14.81
CA GLU A 76 16.19 -4.02 14.14
C GLU A 76 17.62 -4.54 14.42
N ILE A 77 17.79 -5.58 15.23
CA ILE A 77 19.14 -6.05 15.63
C ILE A 77 19.42 -7.42 15.03
N SER A 78 20.45 -7.52 14.17
CA SER A 78 20.91 -8.78 13.57
C SER A 78 22.20 -9.31 14.22
N PHE A 79 22.54 -10.58 14.00
CA PHE A 79 23.83 -11.15 14.43
C PHE A 79 25.04 -10.40 13.83
N LYS A 80 24.90 -9.78 12.66
CA LYS A 80 25.96 -8.93 12.07
C LYS A 80 26.22 -7.67 12.88
N ASP A 81 25.22 -7.14 13.60
CA ASP A 81 25.37 -5.95 14.44
C ASP A 81 26.05 -6.26 15.78
N VAL A 82 25.99 -7.53 16.23
CA VAL A 82 26.82 -8.02 17.35
C VAL A 82 28.30 -7.81 17.04
N ILE A 83 28.73 -8.14 15.81
CA ILE A 83 30.13 -8.01 15.37
C ILE A 83 30.60 -6.56 15.40
N LYS A 84 29.74 -5.62 14.99
CA LYS A 84 30.02 -4.17 15.09
C LYS A 84 30.15 -3.73 16.55
N LYS A 85 29.24 -4.19 17.43
CA LYS A 85 29.22 -3.81 18.85
C LYS A 85 30.39 -4.38 19.66
N ILE A 86 30.92 -5.55 19.29
CA ILE A 86 32.10 -6.13 19.95
C ILE A 86 33.44 -5.59 19.41
N GLU A 87 33.40 -4.69 18.41
CA GLU A 87 34.54 -3.98 17.82
C GLU A 87 35.61 -4.91 17.22
N VAL A 88 35.18 -5.95 16.48
CA VAL A 88 36.10 -6.87 15.79
C VAL A 88 35.98 -6.68 14.28
N HIS A 89 37.12 -6.55 13.57
CA HIS A 89 37.13 -6.16 12.16
C HIS A 89 36.84 -7.31 11.19
N SER A 90 36.93 -8.58 11.61
CA SER A 90 36.58 -9.73 10.77
C SER A 90 36.26 -11.01 11.56
N PHE A 91 35.52 -11.94 10.95
CA PHE A 91 35.28 -13.28 11.52
C PHE A 91 36.55 -14.11 11.71
N ARG A 92 37.60 -13.84 10.91
CA ARG A 92 38.91 -14.48 11.08
C ARG A 92 39.58 -14.02 12.37
N GLN A 93 39.65 -12.71 12.58
CA GLN A 93 40.17 -12.13 13.82
C GLN A 93 39.37 -12.58 15.04
N LEU A 94 38.04 -12.67 14.92
CA LEU A 94 37.18 -13.18 15.99
C LEU A 94 37.50 -14.65 16.33
N ALA A 95 37.63 -15.52 15.33
CA ALA A 95 37.98 -16.92 15.54
C ALA A 95 39.34 -17.08 16.21
N ASP A 96 40.35 -16.31 15.79
CA ASP A 96 41.68 -16.33 16.40
C ASP A 96 41.62 -15.91 17.88
N HIS A 97 40.86 -14.85 18.19
CA HIS A 97 40.70 -14.37 19.56
C HIS A 97 39.93 -15.34 20.47
N VAL A 98 38.85 -15.93 19.96
CA VAL A 98 38.02 -16.89 20.69
C VAL A 98 38.81 -18.18 20.94
N ASN A 99 39.46 -18.74 19.92
CA ASN A 99 40.27 -19.95 20.06
C ASN A 99 41.45 -19.77 21.02
N LYS A 100 42.11 -18.60 20.98
CA LYS A 100 43.19 -18.29 21.91
C LYS A 100 42.69 -18.29 23.35
N LEU A 101 41.57 -17.63 23.62
CA LEU A 101 41.00 -17.59 24.97
C LEU A 101 40.52 -18.97 25.44
N ALA A 102 39.86 -19.73 24.58
CA ALA A 102 39.39 -21.08 24.89
C ALA A 102 40.55 -22.00 25.28
N LYS A 103 41.63 -21.99 24.48
CA LYS A 103 42.86 -22.72 24.77
C LYS A 103 43.55 -22.21 26.05
N ASP A 104 43.49 -20.92 26.32
CA ASP A 104 44.07 -20.35 27.54
C ASP A 104 43.34 -20.78 28.82
N MET A 105 42.07 -21.22 28.70
CA MET A 105 41.18 -21.72 29.76
C MET A 105 40.97 -23.25 29.72
N ASP A 106 41.83 -24.00 29.02
CA ASP A 106 41.74 -25.46 28.88
C ASP A 106 40.42 -25.98 28.26
N LEU A 107 39.76 -25.15 27.46
CA LEU A 107 38.65 -25.53 26.57
C LEU A 107 39.19 -25.79 25.16
N ASP A 108 39.61 -27.03 24.90
CA ASP A 108 40.18 -27.47 23.61
C ASP A 108 39.11 -27.63 22.49
N ILE A 109 38.31 -26.60 22.26
CA ILE A 109 37.28 -26.55 21.21
C ILE A 109 37.70 -25.52 20.17
N GLN A 110 37.86 -25.95 18.91
CA GLN A 110 38.25 -25.07 17.81
C GLN A 110 37.04 -24.54 17.03
N VAL A 111 37.06 -23.24 16.77
CA VAL A 111 36.10 -22.51 15.94
C VAL A 111 36.80 -21.93 14.71
N SER A 112 36.14 -21.98 13.56
CA SER A 112 36.63 -21.37 12.31
C SER A 112 35.82 -20.12 11.99
N ASN A 113 36.41 -19.23 11.18
CA ASN A 113 35.72 -18.07 10.62
C ASN A 113 34.42 -18.46 9.89
N THR A 114 34.40 -19.61 9.21
CA THR A 114 33.20 -20.12 8.52
C THR A 114 32.07 -20.47 9.49
N MET A 115 32.37 -20.90 10.73
CA MET A 115 31.33 -21.18 11.72
C MET A 115 30.63 -19.90 12.17
N PHE A 116 31.37 -18.81 12.39
CA PHE A 116 30.75 -17.51 12.68
C PHE A 116 29.95 -16.95 11.50
N SER A 117 30.44 -17.15 10.27
CA SER A 117 29.68 -16.79 9.06
C SER A 117 28.39 -17.61 8.91
N ARG A 118 28.36 -18.87 9.37
CA ARG A 118 27.13 -19.69 9.32
C ARG A 118 26.13 -19.28 10.38
N LEU A 119 26.60 -18.86 11.56
CA LEU A 119 25.73 -18.36 12.63
C LEU A 119 24.97 -17.08 12.27
N THR A 120 25.32 -16.37 11.20
CA THR A 120 24.51 -15.24 10.73
C THR A 120 23.21 -15.68 10.07
N ASN A 121 23.20 -16.87 9.45
CA ASN A 121 22.14 -17.31 8.53
C ASN A 121 21.54 -18.70 8.86
N GLU A 122 22.15 -19.48 9.74
CA GLU A 122 21.71 -20.85 10.05
C GLU A 122 21.27 -21.00 11.52
N PRO A 123 20.29 -21.88 11.81
CA PRO A 123 19.85 -22.13 13.18
C PRO A 123 20.91 -22.89 13.99
N VAL A 124 20.87 -22.71 15.32
CA VAL A 124 21.86 -23.25 16.26
C VAL A 124 21.42 -24.60 16.81
N ASN A 125 21.21 -25.56 15.92
CA ASN A 125 20.61 -26.86 16.21
C ASN A 125 21.61 -27.99 16.48
N THR A 126 22.91 -27.77 16.27
CA THR A 126 23.95 -28.79 16.48
C THR A 126 24.86 -28.43 17.67
N PRO A 127 25.42 -29.43 18.39
CA PRO A 127 26.38 -29.20 19.47
C PRO A 127 27.55 -28.30 19.04
N LYS A 128 28.03 -28.47 17.80
CA LYS A 128 29.13 -27.67 17.25
C LYS A 128 28.78 -26.18 17.12
N LYS A 129 27.56 -25.85 16.68
CA LYS A 129 27.08 -24.46 16.59
C LYS A 129 26.80 -23.86 17.97
N ARG A 130 26.21 -24.65 18.86
CA ARG A 130 25.97 -24.28 20.27
C ARG A 130 27.26 -23.99 21.02
N ASN A 131 28.30 -24.80 20.82
CA ASN A 131 29.62 -24.58 21.38
C ASN A 131 30.32 -23.37 20.77
N THR A 132 30.12 -23.09 19.47
CA THR A 132 30.63 -21.87 18.84
C THR A 132 30.04 -20.61 19.48
N LEU A 133 28.72 -20.60 19.74
CA LEU A 133 28.08 -19.50 20.46
C LEU A 133 28.54 -19.38 21.91
N ARG A 134 28.73 -20.51 22.61
CA ARG A 134 29.26 -20.53 23.99
C ARG A 134 30.64 -19.90 24.08
N LEU A 135 31.54 -20.23 23.16
CA LEU A 135 32.88 -19.66 23.13
C LEU A 135 32.88 -18.18 22.75
N LEU A 136 31.95 -17.75 21.89
CA LEU A 136 31.74 -16.32 21.64
C LEU A 136 31.26 -15.61 22.90
N ALA A 137 30.27 -16.16 23.61
CA ALA A 137 29.75 -15.61 24.85
C ALA A 137 30.84 -15.57 25.95
N LEU A 138 31.65 -16.62 26.07
CA LEU A 138 32.82 -16.70 26.95
C LEU A 138 33.80 -15.55 26.66
N TRP A 139 34.11 -15.32 25.38
CA TRP A 139 35.01 -14.26 24.96
C TRP A 139 34.44 -12.87 25.23
N ILE A 140 33.14 -12.65 24.97
CA ILE A 140 32.43 -11.40 25.30
C ILE A 140 32.49 -11.15 26.80
N GLY A 141 32.16 -12.15 27.63
CA GLY A 141 32.18 -12.03 29.09
C GLY A 141 33.57 -11.69 29.66
N TYR A 142 34.64 -12.18 29.02
CA TYR A 142 36.01 -11.91 29.46
C TYR A 142 36.59 -10.58 28.92
N ARG A 143 36.43 -10.28 27.63
CA ARG A 143 37.07 -9.14 26.94
C ARG A 143 36.18 -7.90 26.83
N ARG A 144 34.87 -8.07 27.01
CA ARG A 144 33.83 -7.04 26.90
C ARG A 144 32.80 -7.22 28.03
N SER A 145 33.27 -7.38 29.26
CA SER A 145 32.42 -7.70 30.42
C SER A 145 31.22 -6.76 30.64
N HIS A 146 31.30 -5.50 30.19
CA HIS A 146 30.17 -4.54 30.22
C HIS A 146 29.00 -4.93 29.31
N LEU A 147 29.19 -5.85 28.37
CA LEU A 147 28.19 -6.32 27.41
C LEU A 147 27.44 -7.58 27.86
N ILE A 148 27.83 -8.21 28.96
CA ILE A 148 27.33 -9.52 29.39
C ILE A 148 25.81 -9.57 29.62
N SER A 149 25.22 -8.48 30.12
CA SER A 149 23.78 -8.38 30.36
C SER A 149 22.95 -8.43 29.09
N ASN A 150 23.56 -8.09 27.94
CA ASN A 150 22.89 -7.98 26.66
C ASN A 150 23.34 -9.07 25.66
N TRP A 151 24.44 -9.78 25.91
CA TRP A 151 25.11 -10.64 24.92
C TRP A 151 25.68 -11.94 25.53
N ASN A 152 24.89 -12.59 26.37
CA ASN A 152 25.18 -13.95 26.87
C ASN A 152 24.70 -15.03 25.88
N TYR A 153 25.03 -16.29 26.17
CA TYR A 153 24.70 -17.45 25.33
C TYR A 153 23.20 -17.50 24.93
N GLU A 154 22.28 -17.35 25.89
CA GLU A 154 20.83 -17.45 25.64
C GLU A 154 20.33 -16.33 24.73
N THR A 155 20.85 -15.12 24.93
CA THR A 155 20.49 -13.96 24.11
C THR A 155 21.00 -14.11 22.68
N LEU A 156 22.24 -14.60 22.50
CA LEU A 156 22.82 -14.89 21.20
C LEU A 156 22.11 -16.06 20.48
N ASN A 157 21.69 -17.08 21.23
CA ASN A 157 20.94 -18.22 20.70
C ASN A 157 19.56 -17.78 20.16
N LYS A 158 18.82 -16.95 20.92
CA LYS A 158 17.56 -16.35 20.48
C LYS A 158 17.74 -15.50 19.22
N LEU A 159 18.80 -14.69 19.15
CA LEU A 159 19.11 -13.87 17.99
C LEU A 159 19.35 -14.70 16.71
N CYS A 160 20.07 -15.81 16.82
CA CYS A 160 20.33 -16.69 15.66
C CYS A 160 19.07 -17.43 15.19
N ASN A 161 18.15 -17.77 16.11
CA ASN A 161 16.89 -18.43 15.77
C ASN A 161 15.82 -17.46 15.24
N MET A 162 15.84 -16.17 15.62
CA MET A 162 14.95 -15.13 15.06
C MET A 162 15.19 -14.91 13.56
N ASN A 163 16.44 -15.05 13.07
CA ASN A 163 16.77 -14.88 11.65
C ASN A 163 16.14 -15.94 10.73
N THR A 164 15.65 -17.07 11.26
CA THR A 164 15.09 -18.17 10.45
C THR A 164 13.55 -18.21 10.43
N ILE A 165 12.87 -17.36 11.21
CA ILE A 165 11.40 -17.25 11.17
C ILE A 165 10.93 -16.44 9.94
N ASN A 166 11.85 -15.84 9.16
CA ASN A 166 11.53 -14.87 8.12
C ASN A 166 11.71 -15.32 6.65
N GLU A 167 12.13 -16.55 6.35
CA GLU A 167 12.11 -17.03 4.96
C GLU A 167 10.75 -17.66 4.65
N ASN A 168 9.74 -16.83 4.37
CA ASN A 168 8.51 -17.33 3.77
C ASN A 168 8.81 -17.89 2.38
N SER A 169 8.61 -19.20 2.22
CA SER A 169 8.74 -19.91 0.94
C SER A 169 7.67 -19.52 -0.07
N ASN A 170 6.60 -18.85 0.38
CA ASN A 170 5.50 -18.35 -0.44
C ASN A 170 5.56 -16.83 -0.63
N GLY A 171 5.19 -16.38 -1.83
CA GLY A 171 5.12 -14.96 -2.13
C GLY A 171 4.81 -14.69 -3.61
N VAL A 172 5.17 -13.50 -4.06
CA VAL A 172 5.02 -13.08 -5.45
C VAL A 172 6.40 -12.86 -6.04
N ARG A 173 6.70 -13.52 -7.16
CA ARG A 173 7.90 -13.26 -7.96
C ARG A 173 7.53 -12.47 -9.20
N ILE A 174 8.22 -11.35 -9.40
CA ILE A 174 8.10 -10.50 -10.58
C ILE A 174 9.36 -10.70 -11.41
N ALA A 175 9.21 -11.06 -12.67
CA ALA A 175 10.30 -11.20 -13.62
C ALA A 175 10.17 -10.15 -14.73
N PHE A 176 11.30 -9.54 -15.10
CA PHE A 176 11.39 -8.55 -16.17
C PHE A 176 12.33 -9.12 -17.23
N SER A 177 11.93 -9.07 -18.50
CA SER A 177 12.79 -9.48 -19.62
C SER A 177 12.86 -8.37 -20.66
N LEU A 178 14.09 -7.98 -21.00
CA LEU A 178 14.38 -7.02 -22.05
C LEU A 178 14.65 -7.76 -23.36
N HIS A 179 13.86 -7.42 -24.37
CA HIS A 179 13.92 -8.02 -25.70
C HIS A 179 14.41 -7.03 -26.74
N SER A 180 15.02 -7.55 -27.79
CA SER A 180 15.49 -6.75 -28.91
C SER A 180 15.21 -7.40 -30.26
N ARG A 181 14.73 -6.59 -31.21
CA ARG A 181 14.55 -6.93 -32.63
C ARG A 181 15.78 -6.49 -33.42
N GLY A 182 16.94 -7.06 -33.10
CA GLY A 182 18.20 -6.83 -33.82
C GLY A 182 19.02 -5.61 -33.39
N ASP A 183 18.66 -4.94 -32.30
CA ASP A 183 19.50 -3.92 -31.64
C ASP A 183 20.27 -4.51 -30.43
N VAL A 184 21.36 -3.88 -29.99
CA VAL A 184 22.16 -4.39 -28.86
C VAL A 184 21.61 -3.84 -27.55
N ILE A 185 21.24 -4.74 -26.63
CA ILE A 185 21.04 -4.41 -25.22
C ILE A 185 22.42 -4.33 -24.58
N ASN A 186 22.93 -3.11 -24.40
CA ASN A 186 24.26 -2.87 -23.88
C ASN A 186 24.29 -2.79 -22.35
N GLU A 187 25.49 -2.85 -21.78
CA GLU A 187 25.70 -2.79 -20.33
C GLU A 187 25.12 -1.52 -19.69
N LYS A 188 25.16 -0.38 -20.38
CA LYS A 188 24.57 0.88 -19.91
C LYS A 188 23.05 0.75 -19.72
N THR A 189 22.37 0.07 -20.63
CA THR A 189 20.92 -0.19 -20.57
C THR A 189 20.59 -1.10 -19.39
N ILE A 190 21.35 -2.18 -19.23
CA ILE A 190 21.18 -3.14 -18.11
C ILE A 190 21.41 -2.44 -16.76
N ARG A 191 22.48 -1.64 -16.65
CA ARG A 191 22.81 -0.91 -15.43
C ARG A 191 21.73 0.12 -15.08
N TRP A 192 21.24 0.87 -16.07
CA TRP A 192 20.12 1.78 -15.88
C TRP A 192 18.88 1.02 -15.38
N PHE A 193 18.55 -0.11 -15.99
CA PHE A 193 17.37 -0.91 -15.62
C PHE A 193 17.42 -1.40 -14.17
N LYS A 194 18.56 -1.96 -13.73
CA LYS A 194 18.76 -2.38 -12.33
C LYS A 194 18.60 -1.23 -11.34
N ASN A 195 19.23 -0.09 -11.65
CA ASN A 195 19.14 1.10 -10.79
C ASN A 195 17.71 1.63 -10.72
N GLU A 196 16.98 1.59 -11.83
CA GLU A 196 15.60 2.03 -11.88
C GLU A 196 14.67 1.11 -11.07
N LEU A 197 14.88 -0.21 -11.10
CA LEU A 197 14.14 -1.15 -10.22
C LEU A 197 14.36 -0.85 -8.73
N ILE A 198 15.62 -0.66 -8.31
CA ILE A 198 15.96 -0.30 -6.93
C ILE A 198 15.28 1.01 -6.53
N LYS A 199 15.29 1.99 -7.44
CA LYS A 199 14.63 3.28 -7.23
C LYS A 199 13.11 3.11 -7.10
N ILE A 200 12.47 2.30 -7.94
CA ILE A 200 11.03 2.03 -7.86
C ILE A 200 10.65 1.43 -6.51
N ILE A 201 11.39 0.42 -6.03
CA ILE A 201 11.12 -0.20 -4.72
C ILE A 201 11.22 0.84 -3.59
N LYS A 202 12.24 1.69 -3.64
CA LYS A 202 12.41 2.79 -2.68
C LYS A 202 11.29 3.82 -2.76
N ASP A 203 10.92 4.24 -3.97
CA ASP A 203 9.85 5.21 -4.21
C ASP A 203 8.50 4.68 -3.69
N LEU A 204 8.25 3.37 -3.84
CA LEU A 204 7.05 2.68 -3.35
C LEU A 204 7.12 2.29 -1.86
N LYS A 205 8.26 2.48 -1.19
CA LYS A 205 8.49 2.12 0.22
C LYS A 205 8.22 0.63 0.51
N ILE A 206 8.68 -0.25 -0.38
CA ILE A 206 8.52 -1.71 -0.27
C ILE A 206 9.79 -2.30 0.36
N ASP A 207 9.91 -2.25 1.69
CA ASP A 207 11.14 -2.61 2.41
C ASP A 207 11.39 -4.12 2.54
N TYR A 208 10.41 -4.94 2.15
CA TYR A 208 10.47 -6.40 2.23
C TYR A 208 10.76 -7.07 0.87
N ALA A 209 11.00 -6.28 -0.18
CA ALA A 209 11.38 -6.80 -1.48
C ALA A 209 12.80 -7.37 -1.45
N SER A 210 12.98 -8.56 -2.02
CA SER A 210 14.27 -9.23 -2.10
C SER A 210 14.73 -9.38 -3.54
N PHE A 211 16.03 -9.15 -3.75
CA PHE A 211 16.74 -9.50 -4.97
C PHE A 211 17.54 -10.82 -4.81
N ASP A 212 17.52 -11.42 -3.62
CA ASP A 212 18.42 -12.54 -3.26
C ASP A 212 17.94 -13.90 -3.79
N GLY A 213 16.66 -14.03 -4.17
CA GLY A 213 16.11 -15.20 -4.87
C GLY A 213 16.31 -15.16 -6.39
N ALA A 214 17.12 -14.22 -6.90
CA ALA A 214 17.33 -13.98 -8.32
C ALA A 214 18.30 -14.97 -8.96
N ASP A 215 17.81 -16.17 -9.28
CA ASP A 215 18.38 -16.90 -10.42
C ASP A 215 18.08 -16.08 -11.69
N SER A 216 19.02 -15.22 -12.10
CA SER A 216 18.90 -14.56 -13.40
C SER A 216 18.87 -15.64 -14.47
N PHE A 217 17.73 -15.82 -15.12
CA PHE A 217 17.57 -16.82 -16.16
C PHE A 217 18.51 -16.57 -17.35
N GLN A 218 18.79 -15.28 -17.61
CA GLN A 218 19.73 -14.74 -18.62
C GLN A 218 20.22 -13.34 -18.20
N VAL A 219 21.23 -12.80 -18.91
CA VAL A 219 21.83 -11.47 -18.65
C VAL A 219 20.82 -10.31 -18.76
N ASN A 220 19.76 -10.48 -19.56
CA ASN A 220 18.73 -9.47 -19.81
C ASN A 220 17.43 -9.68 -19.00
N GLU A 221 17.47 -10.59 -18.03
CA GLU A 221 16.32 -10.92 -17.18
C GLU A 221 16.60 -10.61 -15.72
N PHE A 222 15.60 -10.02 -15.04
CA PHE A 222 15.71 -9.55 -13.66
C PHE A 222 14.51 -10.04 -12.86
N THR A 223 14.70 -10.39 -11.59
CA THR A 223 13.62 -10.86 -10.72
C THR A 223 13.60 -10.10 -9.40
N ILE A 224 12.40 -9.93 -8.87
CA ILE A 224 12.13 -9.38 -7.53
C ILE A 224 11.18 -10.35 -6.82
N ASP A 225 11.53 -10.71 -5.59
CA ASP A 225 10.70 -11.53 -4.72
C ASP A 225 10.04 -10.69 -3.64
N LEU A 226 8.73 -10.86 -3.49
CA LEU A 226 7.91 -10.25 -2.46
C LEU A 226 7.37 -11.36 -1.54
N PRO A 227 8.10 -11.72 -0.47
CA PRO A 227 7.64 -12.72 0.49
C PRO A 227 6.38 -12.26 1.22
N LEU A 228 5.53 -13.21 1.62
CA LEU A 228 4.38 -12.90 2.48
C LEU A 228 4.83 -12.31 3.83
N ALA A 229 4.01 -11.46 4.44
CA ALA A 229 4.27 -10.92 5.77
C ALA A 229 3.80 -11.95 6.82
N GLN A 230 4.65 -12.94 7.13
CA GLN A 230 4.36 -14.07 8.02
C GLN A 230 3.07 -14.83 7.63
N SER A 231 3.16 -15.79 6.71
CA SER A 231 2.14 -16.84 6.71
C SER A 231 2.24 -17.55 8.06
N SER A 232 1.15 -17.53 8.84
CA SER A 232 0.90 -18.57 9.82
C SER A 232 1.29 -19.91 9.20
N GLN A 233 1.87 -20.82 9.99
CA GLN A 233 2.26 -22.19 9.60
C GLN A 233 1.03 -23.00 9.12
N ILE A 234 0.44 -22.60 8.00
CA ILE A 234 -0.68 -23.23 7.34
C ILE A 234 -0.08 -23.76 6.05
N ASP A 235 -0.18 -25.07 5.84
CA ASP A 235 0.43 -25.78 4.71
C ASP A 235 -0.09 -25.31 3.33
N GLU A 236 -1.15 -24.49 3.29
CA GLU A 236 -1.76 -23.93 2.08
C GLU A 236 -2.10 -22.44 2.23
N CYS A 237 -1.41 -21.57 1.47
CA CYS A 237 -1.78 -20.16 1.36
C CYS A 237 -2.99 -19.99 0.44
N MET A 238 -3.99 -19.25 0.89
CA MET A 238 -5.19 -18.91 0.12
C MET A 238 -4.96 -17.65 -0.72
N PRO A 239 -5.70 -17.43 -1.82
CA PRO A 239 -5.57 -16.22 -2.64
C PRO A 239 -5.68 -14.90 -1.84
N VAL A 240 -6.49 -14.88 -0.77
CA VAL A 240 -6.64 -13.73 0.13
C VAL A 240 -5.38 -13.35 0.89
N ASP A 241 -4.44 -14.28 1.08
CA ASP A 241 -3.21 -14.04 1.85
C ASP A 241 -2.17 -13.24 1.06
N TYR A 242 -2.38 -13.10 -0.25
CA TYR A 242 -1.48 -12.41 -1.18
C TYR A 242 -1.85 -10.92 -1.41
N ASP A 243 -2.75 -10.34 -0.61
CA ASP A 243 -3.34 -9.01 -0.84
C ASP A 243 -2.28 -7.92 -1.10
N LYS A 244 -1.39 -7.70 -0.13
CA LYS A 244 -0.36 -6.67 -0.13
C LYS A 244 0.72 -6.99 -1.16
N THR A 245 1.16 -8.24 -1.20
CA THR A 245 2.29 -8.67 -2.05
C THR A 245 1.96 -8.62 -3.53
N VAL A 246 0.76 -9.02 -3.94
CA VAL A 246 0.31 -8.91 -5.33
C VAL A 246 0.08 -7.47 -5.74
N ARG A 247 -0.56 -6.66 -4.88
CA ARG A 247 -0.75 -5.23 -5.12
C ARG A 247 0.59 -4.52 -5.31
N ASP A 248 1.52 -4.74 -4.39
CA ASP A 248 2.86 -4.13 -4.45
C ASP A 248 3.62 -4.61 -5.69
N GLY A 249 3.46 -5.88 -6.09
CA GLY A 249 4.04 -6.39 -7.31
C GLY A 249 3.49 -5.72 -8.58
N ILE A 250 2.18 -5.47 -8.64
CA ILE A 250 1.58 -4.72 -9.75
C ILE A 250 2.07 -3.27 -9.73
N ALA A 251 2.23 -2.65 -8.56
CA ALA A 251 2.75 -1.28 -8.45
C ALA A 251 4.17 -1.16 -9.02
N ILE A 252 5.05 -2.12 -8.72
CA ILE A 252 6.41 -2.18 -9.30
C ILE A 252 6.33 -2.38 -10.82
N ALA A 253 5.52 -3.34 -11.28
CA ALA A 253 5.35 -3.63 -12.70
C ALA A 253 4.82 -2.41 -13.48
N HIS A 254 3.83 -1.71 -12.93
CA HIS A 254 3.26 -0.49 -13.47
C HIS A 254 4.30 0.63 -13.56
N GLN A 255 5.02 0.91 -12.47
CA GLN A 255 6.08 1.92 -12.46
C GLN A 255 7.13 1.66 -13.54
N MET A 256 7.58 0.41 -13.71
CA MET A 256 8.55 0.08 -14.74
C MET A 256 7.96 0.17 -16.15
N ALA A 257 6.71 -0.26 -16.36
CA ALA A 257 6.02 -0.16 -17.64
C ALA A 257 5.89 1.29 -18.14
N ILE A 258 5.84 2.27 -17.22
CA ILE A 258 5.81 3.70 -17.56
C ILE A 258 7.23 4.30 -17.67
N ARG A 259 8.15 3.94 -16.78
CA ARG A 259 9.52 4.49 -16.79
C ARG A 259 10.34 4.01 -17.99
N TRP A 260 10.10 2.80 -18.48
CA TRP A 260 10.78 2.25 -19.65
C TRP A 260 10.61 3.11 -20.92
N PRO A 261 9.38 3.44 -21.37
CA PRO A 261 9.17 4.29 -22.56
C PRO A 261 9.65 5.74 -22.39
N LEU A 262 9.80 6.21 -21.15
CA LEU A 262 10.35 7.54 -20.83
C LEU A 262 11.90 7.54 -20.81
N SER A 263 12.54 6.38 -20.86
CA SER A 263 13.99 6.27 -20.80
C SER A 263 14.66 6.76 -22.10
N GLN A 264 15.94 7.12 -21.99
CA GLN A 264 16.78 7.38 -23.17
C GLN A 264 17.28 6.10 -23.86
N HIS A 265 17.04 4.93 -23.25
CA HIS A 265 17.59 3.65 -23.70
C HIS A 265 16.63 2.85 -24.58
N ILE A 266 15.36 3.26 -24.64
CA ILE A 266 14.34 2.64 -25.49
C ILE A 266 14.41 3.18 -26.92
N ASN A 267 14.10 2.31 -27.88
CA ASN A 267 13.77 2.65 -29.26
C ASN A 267 12.75 1.65 -29.81
N GLN A 268 12.31 1.81 -31.05
CA GLN A 268 11.30 0.94 -31.69
C GLN A 268 11.69 -0.55 -31.79
N ARG A 269 12.98 -0.89 -31.61
CA ARG A 269 13.48 -2.27 -31.66
C ARG A 269 13.65 -2.91 -30.29
N LYS A 270 13.55 -2.15 -29.20
CA LYS A 270 13.71 -2.64 -27.83
C LYS A 270 12.37 -2.60 -27.09
N TYR A 271 11.98 -3.71 -26.50
CA TYR A 271 10.74 -3.81 -25.73
C TYR A 271 10.96 -4.62 -24.45
N MET A 272 10.02 -4.51 -23.53
CA MET A 272 10.07 -5.16 -22.23
C MET A 272 8.81 -6.00 -22.03
N THR A 273 8.98 -7.15 -21.40
CA THR A 273 7.87 -7.96 -20.89
C THR A 273 8.05 -8.16 -19.40
N ILE A 274 6.96 -8.08 -18.64
CA ILE A 274 6.92 -8.28 -17.20
C ILE A 274 6.03 -9.48 -16.93
N GLY A 275 6.53 -10.44 -16.17
CA GLY A 275 5.80 -11.60 -15.72
C GLY A 275 5.63 -11.63 -14.22
N MET A 276 4.45 -11.98 -13.73
CA MET A 276 4.18 -12.17 -12.31
C MET A 276 3.59 -13.54 -12.05
N ALA A 277 4.10 -14.20 -11.01
CA ALA A 277 3.58 -15.46 -10.51
C ALA A 277 3.54 -15.43 -8.98
N SER A 278 2.50 -16.04 -8.41
CA SER A 278 2.24 -16.14 -6.97
C SER A 278 2.30 -17.61 -6.56
N GLY A 279 2.79 -17.90 -5.37
CA GLY A 279 2.90 -19.26 -4.84
C GLY A 279 4.27 -19.53 -4.19
N GLU A 280 4.63 -20.80 -4.12
CA GLU A 280 5.91 -21.26 -3.58
C GLU A 280 7.05 -20.88 -4.53
N PHE A 281 8.03 -20.10 -4.06
CA PHE A 281 9.12 -19.56 -4.89
C PHE A 281 9.91 -20.62 -5.65
N SER A 282 10.03 -21.84 -5.10
CA SER A 282 10.70 -22.99 -5.73
C SER A 282 10.04 -23.41 -7.05
N LYS A 283 8.73 -23.16 -7.22
CA LYS A 283 7.92 -23.59 -8.38
C LYS A 283 7.70 -22.50 -9.42
N LEU A 284 7.91 -21.22 -9.07
CA LEU A 284 7.50 -20.09 -9.94
C LEU A 284 8.35 -19.93 -11.22
N ASN A 285 9.60 -20.42 -11.22
CA ASN A 285 10.55 -20.20 -12.31
C ASN A 285 10.09 -20.77 -13.66
N ILE A 286 9.47 -21.96 -13.66
CA ILE A 286 9.01 -22.63 -14.88
C ILE A 286 7.85 -21.84 -15.51
N HIS A 287 6.92 -21.37 -14.66
CA HIS A 287 5.79 -20.56 -15.08
C HIS A 287 6.23 -19.20 -15.64
N LEU A 288 7.16 -18.51 -14.96
CA LEU A 288 7.65 -17.19 -15.36
C LEU A 288 8.40 -17.21 -16.70
N LYS A 289 9.29 -18.18 -16.92
CA LYS A 289 9.98 -18.33 -18.22
C LYS A 289 8.99 -18.47 -19.37
N SER A 290 8.00 -19.35 -19.21
CA SER A 290 6.99 -19.60 -20.24
C SER A 290 6.15 -18.35 -20.53
N LEU A 291 5.89 -17.56 -19.50
CA LEU A 291 5.07 -16.35 -19.58
C LEU A 291 5.83 -15.14 -20.16
N LEU A 292 7.13 -14.98 -19.89
CA LEU A 292 7.99 -13.95 -20.48
C LEU A 292 8.20 -14.15 -21.98
N HIS A 293 8.41 -15.40 -22.41
CA HIS A 293 8.72 -15.74 -23.81
C HIS A 293 7.48 -16.06 -24.66
N ALA A 294 6.28 -15.92 -24.10
CA ALA A 294 5.05 -16.09 -24.85
C ALA A 294 4.90 -15.02 -25.95
N SER A 295 4.72 -15.46 -27.20
CA SER A 295 4.22 -14.61 -28.29
C SER A 295 2.78 -14.19 -27.97
N LEU A 296 2.61 -12.92 -27.59
CA LEU A 296 1.36 -12.22 -27.29
C LEU A 296 1.35 -10.86 -28.02
N SER A 297 0.23 -10.15 -27.99
CA SER A 297 0.12 -8.79 -28.54
C SER A 297 1.15 -7.83 -27.91
N GLU A 298 1.60 -6.82 -28.66
CA GLU A 298 2.61 -5.86 -28.17
C GLU A 298 2.19 -5.11 -26.89
N ASP A 299 0.89 -4.90 -26.68
CA ASP A 299 0.35 -4.23 -25.48
C ASP A 299 0.27 -5.16 -24.24
N ALA A 300 0.60 -6.46 -24.39
CA ALA A 300 0.62 -7.42 -23.28
C ALA A 300 1.94 -7.32 -22.49
N ILE A 301 2.19 -6.14 -21.91
CA ILE A 301 3.44 -5.81 -21.20
C ILE A 301 3.48 -6.51 -19.84
N ILE A 302 2.41 -6.40 -19.05
CA ILE A 302 2.32 -7.01 -17.71
C ILE A 302 1.46 -8.26 -17.80
N ARG A 303 2.08 -9.42 -17.59
CA ARG A 303 1.50 -10.74 -17.77
C ARG A 303 1.48 -11.47 -16.42
N VAL A 304 0.42 -12.23 -16.18
CA VAL A 304 0.22 -12.95 -14.91
C VAL A 304 -0.24 -14.39 -15.15
N THR A 305 0.08 -15.28 -14.21
CA THR A 305 -0.47 -16.64 -14.18
C THR A 305 -1.93 -16.63 -13.72
N GLU A 306 -2.66 -17.73 -13.94
CA GLU A 306 -4.04 -17.89 -13.46
C GLU A 306 -4.14 -17.70 -11.94
N PHE A 307 -3.25 -18.30 -11.16
CA PHE A 307 -3.29 -18.18 -9.71
C PHE A 307 -3.03 -16.74 -9.24
N THR A 308 -2.09 -16.03 -9.86
CA THR A 308 -1.89 -14.59 -9.57
C THR A 308 -3.13 -13.79 -9.91
N ARG A 309 -3.81 -14.07 -11.05
CA ARG A 309 -5.09 -13.42 -11.37
C ARG A 309 -6.15 -13.70 -10.30
N LEU A 310 -6.24 -14.92 -9.79
CA LEU A 310 -7.17 -15.26 -8.72
C LEU A 310 -6.87 -14.42 -7.46
N CYS A 311 -5.60 -14.32 -7.05
CA CYS A 311 -5.21 -13.44 -5.95
C CYS A 311 -5.60 -11.97 -6.19
N ILE A 312 -5.46 -11.47 -7.43
CA ILE A 312 -5.85 -10.10 -7.79
C ILE A 312 -7.36 -9.90 -7.61
N VAL A 313 -8.18 -10.77 -8.21
CA VAL A 313 -9.65 -10.65 -8.22
C VAL A 313 -10.22 -10.85 -6.82
N THR A 314 -9.75 -11.84 -6.07
CA THR A 314 -10.23 -12.15 -4.72
C THR A 314 -9.92 -11.04 -3.72
N ASN A 315 -8.80 -10.32 -3.88
CA ASN A 315 -8.44 -9.18 -3.04
C ASN A 315 -8.96 -7.84 -3.57
N GLU A 316 -9.86 -7.86 -4.56
CA GLU A 316 -10.45 -6.66 -5.17
C GLU A 316 -9.41 -5.64 -5.67
N ILE A 317 -8.24 -6.12 -6.13
CA ILE A 317 -7.20 -5.26 -6.69
C ILE A 317 -7.64 -4.78 -8.08
N ARG A 318 -7.84 -3.47 -8.24
CA ARG A 318 -8.52 -2.86 -9.39
C ARG A 318 -7.62 -2.73 -10.63
N VAL A 319 -7.62 -3.79 -11.43
CA VAL A 319 -6.99 -3.87 -12.77
C VAL A 319 -7.92 -4.61 -13.74
N ASN A 320 -7.83 -4.29 -15.03
CA ASN A 320 -8.65 -4.93 -16.06
C ASN A 320 -7.79 -5.89 -16.87
N PHE A 321 -8.33 -7.08 -17.12
CA PHE A 321 -7.59 -8.14 -17.80
C PHE A 321 -7.95 -8.22 -19.28
N CYS A 322 -7.22 -9.03 -20.01
CA CYS A 322 -7.64 -9.45 -21.33
C CYS A 322 -8.92 -10.30 -21.29
N SER A 323 -9.84 -10.04 -22.22
CA SER A 323 -11.08 -10.82 -22.36
C SER A 323 -10.86 -12.20 -23.00
N LYS A 324 -9.71 -12.43 -23.64
CA LYS A 324 -9.34 -13.69 -24.30
C LYS A 324 -7.93 -14.08 -23.87
N PRO A 325 -7.77 -14.79 -22.75
CA PRO A 325 -6.46 -15.26 -22.30
C PRO A 325 -5.91 -16.33 -23.25
N VAL A 326 -4.60 -16.61 -23.15
CA VAL A 326 -3.92 -17.61 -23.99
C VAL A 326 -3.53 -18.82 -23.14
N ARG A 327 -3.90 -20.01 -23.59
CA ARG A 327 -3.51 -21.27 -22.95
C ARG A 327 -2.28 -21.86 -23.64
N LYS A 328 -1.22 -22.19 -22.90
CA LYS A 328 -0.01 -22.82 -23.44
C LYS A 328 0.44 -23.99 -22.56
N SER A 329 1.02 -24.99 -23.20
CA SER A 329 1.77 -26.04 -22.50
C SER A 329 3.10 -25.47 -22.02
N ILE A 330 3.43 -25.70 -20.75
CA ILE A 330 4.80 -25.50 -20.24
C ILE A 330 5.64 -26.77 -20.44
N ALA A 331 6.93 -26.68 -20.12
CA ALA A 331 7.92 -27.74 -20.36
C ALA A 331 7.54 -29.10 -19.74
N ASP A 332 6.77 -29.08 -18.66
CA ASP A 332 6.36 -30.28 -17.92
C ASP A 332 5.04 -30.90 -18.44
N GLY A 333 4.49 -30.39 -19.54
CA GLY A 333 3.22 -30.83 -20.13
C GLY A 333 1.97 -30.25 -19.47
N GLU A 334 2.10 -29.50 -18.38
CA GLU A 334 1.00 -28.76 -17.76
C GLU A 334 0.50 -27.64 -18.68
N MET A 335 -0.82 -27.48 -18.78
CA MET A 335 -1.45 -26.42 -19.57
C MET A 335 -1.80 -25.23 -18.68
N ILE A 336 -1.13 -24.10 -18.88
CA ILE A 336 -1.31 -22.89 -18.09
C ILE A 336 -2.02 -21.82 -18.91
N THR A 337 -2.93 -21.11 -18.27
CA THR A 337 -3.61 -19.94 -18.82
C THR A 337 -2.83 -18.69 -18.45
N PHE A 338 -2.44 -17.92 -19.47
CA PHE A 338 -1.77 -16.63 -19.32
C PHE A 338 -2.76 -15.50 -19.53
N TRP A 339 -2.79 -14.60 -18.55
CA TRP A 339 -3.53 -13.35 -18.59
C TRP A 339 -2.57 -12.18 -18.69
N TRP A 340 -3.05 -11.03 -19.16
CA TRP A 340 -2.31 -9.79 -19.09
C TRP A 340 -3.21 -8.63 -18.69
N ILE A 341 -2.61 -7.66 -18.03
CA ILE A 341 -3.29 -6.44 -17.60
C ILE A 341 -3.37 -5.51 -18.80
N LYS A 342 -4.60 -5.13 -19.18
CA LYS A 342 -4.87 -4.16 -20.25
C LYS A 342 -4.87 -2.73 -19.74
N SER A 343 -5.34 -2.53 -18.51
CA SER A 343 -5.40 -1.21 -17.87
C SER A 343 -5.45 -1.33 -16.37
N LEU A 344 -5.03 -0.26 -15.70
CA LEU A 344 -5.12 -0.10 -14.26
C LEU A 344 -6.07 1.07 -13.97
N TRP A 345 -6.84 1.02 -12.88
CA TRP A 345 -7.69 2.11 -12.43
C TRP A 345 -6.87 3.23 -11.79
N CYS A 346 -6.01 3.87 -12.58
CA CYS A 346 -4.98 4.79 -12.10
C CYS A 346 -5.54 6.04 -11.42
N THR A 347 -6.77 6.44 -11.74
CA THR A 347 -7.40 7.66 -11.20
C THR A 347 -7.85 7.52 -9.75
N ILE A 348 -7.90 6.31 -9.20
CA ILE A 348 -8.41 6.02 -7.85
C ILE A 348 -7.43 5.16 -7.06
N TYR A 349 -6.82 4.13 -7.67
CA TYR A 349 -6.12 3.07 -6.93
C TYR A 349 -4.59 3.13 -7.00
N TRP A 350 -4.03 3.60 -8.11
CA TRP A 350 -2.59 3.48 -8.36
C TRP A 350 -1.89 4.82 -8.31
N ASP A 351 -0.85 4.91 -7.47
CA ASP A 351 -0.13 6.16 -7.25
C ASP A 351 0.58 6.70 -8.49
N PHE A 352 1.01 7.95 -8.42
CA PHE A 352 1.76 8.60 -9.47
C PHE A 352 3.12 7.93 -9.69
N ILE A 353 3.65 8.06 -10.90
CA ILE A 353 5.04 7.74 -11.19
C ILE A 353 5.90 8.97 -10.87
N PRO A 354 6.73 8.97 -9.80
CA PRO A 354 7.44 10.15 -9.31
C PRO A 354 8.21 10.94 -10.38
N ILE A 355 8.82 10.25 -11.36
CA ILE A 355 9.56 10.93 -12.43
C ILE A 355 8.66 11.89 -13.22
N LEU A 356 7.39 11.52 -13.45
CA LEU A 356 6.43 12.32 -14.20
C LEU A 356 5.94 13.57 -13.44
N LEU A 357 6.14 13.64 -12.12
CA LEU A 357 5.78 14.80 -11.32
C LEU A 357 6.77 15.97 -11.50
N THR A 358 7.94 15.73 -12.09
CA THR A 358 8.98 16.74 -12.28
C THR A 358 8.68 17.71 -13.42
N GLU A 359 9.16 18.95 -13.30
CA GLU A 359 9.03 20.00 -14.35
C GLU A 359 9.58 19.56 -15.71
N LYS A 360 10.64 18.74 -15.71
CA LYS A 360 11.22 18.18 -16.94
C LYS A 360 10.24 17.27 -17.70
N MET A 361 9.36 16.58 -16.98
CA MET A 361 8.39 15.67 -17.57
C MET A 361 7.08 16.36 -17.91
N LEU A 362 6.51 17.13 -16.99
CA LEU A 362 5.23 17.82 -17.13
C LEU A 362 5.25 19.17 -16.41
N PRO A 363 4.53 20.19 -16.91
CA PRO A 363 4.59 21.54 -16.35
C PRO A 363 4.11 21.60 -14.90
N THR A 364 4.85 22.34 -14.08
CA THR A 364 4.60 22.70 -12.67
C THR A 364 4.60 24.21 -12.44
N LYS A 365 4.72 24.99 -13.54
CA LYS A 365 4.72 26.45 -13.55
C LYS A 365 3.74 26.97 -14.61
N ARG A 366 3.13 28.13 -14.35
CA ARG A 366 2.17 28.77 -15.27
C ARG A 366 2.74 29.01 -16.67
N GLU A 367 3.96 29.51 -16.81
CA GLU A 367 4.57 29.81 -18.11
C GLU A 367 4.86 28.53 -18.90
N ALA A 368 5.38 27.51 -18.21
CA ALA A 368 5.63 26.18 -18.78
C ALA A 368 4.32 25.52 -19.24
N PHE A 369 3.25 25.66 -18.44
CA PHE A 369 1.91 25.20 -18.82
C PHE A 369 1.40 25.85 -20.12
N ILE A 370 1.57 27.17 -20.27
CA ILE A 370 1.15 27.89 -21.49
C ILE A 370 1.93 27.36 -22.70
N SER A 371 3.24 27.18 -22.57
CA SER A 371 4.10 26.63 -23.63
C SER A 371 3.73 25.18 -23.98
N PHE A 372 3.50 24.34 -22.96
CA PHE A 372 3.07 22.96 -23.12
C PHE A 372 1.72 22.85 -23.84
N LYS A 373 0.73 23.65 -23.41
CA LYS A 373 -0.59 23.70 -24.04
C LYS A 373 -0.50 24.11 -25.51
N LYS A 374 0.28 25.14 -25.81
CA LYS A 374 0.52 25.58 -27.19
C LYS A 374 1.14 24.47 -28.05
N SER A 375 2.18 23.80 -27.54
CA SER A 375 2.84 22.69 -28.23
C SER A 375 1.91 21.50 -28.48
N LEU A 376 0.97 21.25 -27.57
CA LEU A 376 -0.04 20.20 -27.72
C LEU A 376 -1.13 20.57 -28.75
N CYS A 377 -1.57 21.83 -28.75
CA CYS A 377 -2.67 22.32 -29.60
C CYS A 377 -2.25 22.75 -31.01
N ILE A 378 -1.01 23.21 -31.18
CA ILE A 378 -0.54 23.85 -32.41
C ILE A 378 0.60 23.00 -32.99
N PRO A 379 0.37 22.26 -34.09
CA PRO A 379 1.38 21.37 -34.69
C PRO A 379 2.73 22.06 -34.95
N ASP A 380 2.71 23.30 -35.44
CA ASP A 380 3.92 24.08 -35.78
C ASP A 380 4.78 24.44 -34.57
N GLN A 381 4.23 24.35 -33.35
CA GLN A 381 4.93 24.68 -32.12
C GLN A 381 5.42 23.43 -31.36
N ARG A 382 5.26 22.23 -31.92
CA ARG A 382 5.67 20.97 -31.28
C ARG A 382 7.17 20.90 -31.01
N GLU A 383 8.00 21.47 -31.89
CA GLU A 383 9.47 21.45 -31.75
C GLU A 383 9.96 22.35 -30.59
N GLN A 384 9.11 23.27 -30.12
CA GLN A 384 9.41 24.15 -28.99
C GLN A 384 9.15 23.46 -27.64
N ASN A 385 8.62 22.23 -27.65
CA ASN A 385 8.32 21.47 -26.44
C ASN A 385 9.60 20.94 -25.78
N ILE A 386 9.81 21.35 -24.52
CA ILE A 386 10.92 20.89 -23.69
C ILE A 386 10.56 19.65 -22.82
N HIS A 387 9.28 19.30 -22.74
CA HIS A 387 8.78 18.28 -21.82
C HIS A 387 8.82 16.87 -22.42
N ILE A 388 9.49 15.94 -21.75
CA ILE A 388 9.72 14.57 -22.27
C ILE A 388 8.41 13.79 -22.44
N ALA A 389 7.42 13.99 -21.56
CA ALA A 389 6.17 13.22 -21.57
C ALA A 389 5.40 13.39 -22.88
N LEU A 390 5.33 14.61 -23.41
CA LEU A 390 4.65 14.89 -24.69
C LEU A 390 5.38 14.23 -25.87
N SER A 391 6.71 14.28 -25.89
CA SER A 391 7.52 13.58 -26.88
C SER A 391 7.35 12.05 -26.82
N ALA A 392 7.16 11.49 -25.62
CA ALA A 392 6.91 10.07 -25.42
C ALA A 392 5.54 9.63 -25.93
N ILE A 393 4.48 10.43 -25.73
CA ILE A 393 3.14 10.19 -26.28
C ILE A 393 3.21 10.11 -27.81
N HIS A 394 3.90 11.05 -28.46
CA HIS A 394 4.05 11.04 -29.92
C HIS A 394 4.86 9.84 -30.43
N ARG A 395 5.84 9.37 -29.64
CA ARG A 395 6.67 8.21 -30.00
C ARG A 395 5.94 6.88 -29.81
N TYR A 396 5.04 6.79 -28.83
CA TYR A 396 4.33 5.58 -28.44
C TYR A 396 2.81 5.81 -28.31
N PRO A 397 2.11 6.22 -29.38
CA PRO A 397 0.68 6.58 -29.33
C PRO A 397 -0.26 5.41 -29.02
N GLN A 398 0.22 4.17 -29.13
CA GLN A 398 -0.52 2.95 -28.77
C GLN A 398 -0.38 2.55 -27.29
N ASN A 399 0.58 3.13 -26.54
CA ASN A 399 0.81 2.74 -25.15
C ASN A 399 -0.24 3.40 -24.22
N SER A 400 -1.34 2.68 -24.01
CA SER A 400 -2.47 3.15 -23.18
C SER A 400 -2.06 3.48 -21.75
N LEU A 401 -1.23 2.65 -21.12
CA LEU A 401 -0.76 2.85 -19.75
C LEU A 401 -0.02 4.19 -19.61
N LEU A 402 0.90 4.48 -20.52
CA LEU A 402 1.66 5.75 -20.53
C LEU A 402 0.76 6.95 -20.74
N ILE A 403 -0.13 6.90 -21.72
CA ILE A 403 -1.03 8.02 -22.06
C ILE A 403 -1.97 8.33 -20.89
N ILE A 404 -2.59 7.30 -20.29
CA ILE A 404 -3.49 7.46 -19.16
C ILE A 404 -2.75 8.01 -17.94
N GLU A 405 -1.53 7.54 -17.66
CA GLU A 405 -0.75 8.00 -16.52
C GLU A 405 -0.34 9.47 -16.66
N ILE A 406 0.05 9.91 -17.86
CA ILE A 406 0.33 11.32 -18.13
C ILE A 406 -0.94 12.16 -18.01
N ALA A 407 -2.06 11.71 -18.59
CA ALA A 407 -3.33 12.42 -18.50
C ALA A 407 -3.84 12.52 -17.05
N LYS A 408 -3.65 11.48 -16.25
CA LYS A 408 -3.95 11.46 -14.82
C LYS A 408 -3.27 12.60 -14.09
N ILE A 409 -1.97 12.80 -14.31
CA ILE A 409 -1.24 13.90 -13.65
C ILE A 409 -1.80 15.26 -14.08
N CYS A 410 -2.07 15.45 -15.37
CA CYS A 410 -2.72 16.68 -15.85
C CYS A 410 -4.10 16.88 -15.21
N PHE A 411 -4.89 15.82 -15.05
CA PHE A 411 -6.20 15.85 -14.39
C PHE A 411 -6.08 16.27 -12.92
N PHE A 412 -5.17 15.66 -12.15
CA PHE A 412 -4.95 16.02 -10.75
C PHE A 412 -4.29 17.39 -10.56
N ARG A 413 -3.63 17.95 -11.59
CA ARG A 413 -3.16 19.35 -11.63
C ARG A 413 -4.25 20.34 -12.09
N LYS A 414 -5.49 19.88 -12.27
CA LYS A 414 -6.63 20.63 -12.79
C LYS A 414 -6.42 21.20 -14.20
N MET A 415 -5.48 20.62 -14.96
CA MET A 415 -5.24 20.93 -16.38
C MET A 415 -6.23 20.17 -17.28
N PHE A 416 -7.53 20.28 -16.99
CA PHE A 416 -8.58 19.41 -17.54
C PHE A 416 -8.63 19.35 -19.07
N HIS A 417 -8.56 20.50 -19.75
CA HIS A 417 -8.55 20.52 -21.22
C HIS A 417 -7.31 19.83 -21.81
N VAL A 418 -6.15 19.98 -21.17
CA VAL A 418 -4.91 19.31 -21.59
C VAL A 418 -5.03 17.80 -21.38
N ALA A 419 -5.55 17.36 -20.23
CA ALA A 419 -5.80 15.96 -19.97
C ALA A 419 -6.74 15.34 -21.02
N ASN A 420 -7.83 16.03 -21.37
CA ASN A 420 -8.78 15.57 -22.40
C ASN A 420 -8.11 15.40 -23.77
N MET A 421 -7.27 16.36 -24.16
CA MET A 421 -6.54 16.29 -25.43
C MET A 421 -5.56 15.12 -25.47
N ILE A 422 -4.85 14.87 -24.37
CA ILE A 422 -3.92 13.73 -24.27
C ILE A 422 -4.68 12.42 -24.42
N ILE A 423 -5.79 12.25 -23.70
CA ILE A 423 -6.61 11.02 -23.78
C ILE A 423 -7.21 10.83 -25.18
N THR A 424 -7.53 11.91 -25.89
CA THR A 424 -8.09 11.82 -27.24
C THR A 424 -7.15 11.08 -28.20
N THR A 425 -5.84 11.13 -27.98
CA THR A 425 -4.86 10.35 -28.76
C THR A 425 -5.08 8.84 -28.65
N LEU A 426 -5.52 8.36 -27.49
CA LEU A 426 -5.80 6.95 -27.24
C LEU A 426 -7.08 6.48 -27.93
N PHE A 427 -8.09 7.33 -28.09
CA PHE A 427 -9.35 6.91 -28.72
C PHE A 427 -9.24 6.66 -30.22
N ALA A 428 -8.18 7.17 -30.87
CA ALA A 428 -7.90 6.84 -32.26
C ALA A 428 -7.50 5.36 -32.43
N SER A 429 -6.82 4.77 -31.44
CA SER A 429 -6.37 3.37 -31.46
C SER A 429 -7.28 2.43 -30.67
N ASN A 430 -7.87 2.91 -29.57
CA ASN A 430 -8.72 2.12 -28.68
C ASN A 430 -9.94 2.92 -28.19
N PRO A 431 -10.98 3.07 -29.03
CA PRO A 431 -12.16 3.87 -28.70
C PRO A 431 -13.00 3.29 -27.55
N HIS A 432 -12.90 2.00 -27.25
CA HIS A 432 -13.68 1.32 -26.19
C HIS A 432 -12.90 1.17 -24.88
N HIS A 433 -11.79 1.89 -24.71
CA HIS A 433 -10.98 1.80 -23.51
C HIS A 433 -11.71 2.40 -22.30
N VAL A 434 -12.24 1.53 -21.42
CA VAL A 434 -13.08 1.91 -20.26
C VAL A 434 -12.42 2.95 -19.37
N VAL A 435 -11.21 2.70 -18.85
CA VAL A 435 -10.54 3.62 -17.91
C VAL A 435 -10.32 5.01 -18.52
N ALA A 436 -9.92 5.07 -19.78
CA ALA A 436 -9.70 6.33 -20.49
C ALA A 436 -11.02 7.10 -20.72
N ARG A 437 -12.10 6.39 -21.07
CA ARG A 437 -13.44 6.96 -21.18
C ARG A 437 -13.95 7.47 -19.84
N SER A 438 -13.76 6.72 -18.76
CA SER A 438 -14.11 7.13 -17.40
C SER A 438 -13.32 8.38 -16.97
N LEU A 439 -12.02 8.46 -17.26
CA LEU A 439 -11.24 9.66 -16.99
C LEU A 439 -11.74 10.86 -17.81
N ARG A 440 -12.11 10.69 -19.09
CA ARG A 440 -12.72 11.77 -19.87
C ARG A 440 -14.08 12.21 -19.33
N MET A 441 -14.91 11.27 -18.90
CA MET A 441 -16.18 11.55 -18.20
C MET A 441 -15.95 12.43 -16.97
N GLN A 442 -14.96 12.08 -16.14
CA GLN A 442 -14.59 12.85 -14.95
C GLN A 442 -13.99 14.21 -15.27
N ILE A 443 -13.20 14.33 -16.35
CA ILE A 443 -12.71 15.61 -16.85
C ILE A 443 -13.89 16.54 -17.19
N PHE A 444 -14.90 16.03 -17.90
CA PHE A 444 -16.09 16.82 -18.22
C PHE A 444 -16.93 17.16 -16.99
N LEU A 445 -17.05 16.25 -16.02
CA LEU A 445 -17.71 16.55 -14.74
C LEU A 445 -17.02 17.72 -14.03
N ASN A 446 -15.69 17.66 -13.88
CA ASN A 446 -14.93 18.71 -13.22
C ASN A 446 -15.03 20.04 -13.97
N LEU A 447 -14.92 20.03 -15.30
CA LEU A 447 -15.14 21.23 -16.12
C LEU A 447 -16.54 21.81 -15.90
N ALA A 448 -17.58 20.97 -15.80
CA ALA A 448 -18.95 21.42 -15.57
C ALA A 448 -19.13 22.08 -14.20
N LEU A 449 -18.52 21.51 -13.15
CA LEU A 449 -18.59 22.01 -11.77
C LEU A 449 -17.80 23.32 -11.58
N GLU A 450 -16.75 23.55 -12.37
CA GLU A 450 -15.97 24.79 -12.33
C GLU A 450 -16.59 25.96 -13.08
N GLN A 451 -17.56 25.73 -13.98
CA GLN A 451 -18.15 26.82 -14.75
C GLN A 451 -18.96 27.77 -13.86
N GLU A 452 -18.77 29.07 -14.10
CA GLU A 452 -19.63 30.13 -13.57
C GLU A 452 -20.97 30.15 -14.33
N HIS A 453 -20.93 30.10 -15.66
CA HIS A 453 -22.11 30.16 -16.50
C HIS A 453 -22.82 28.79 -16.61
N LEU A 454 -24.11 28.75 -16.24
CA LEU A 454 -24.92 27.53 -16.33
C LEU A 454 -25.00 26.97 -17.76
N SER A 455 -25.11 27.83 -18.78
CA SER A 455 -25.19 27.40 -20.19
C SER A 455 -23.99 26.54 -20.61
N VAL A 456 -22.79 26.90 -20.16
CA VAL A 456 -21.56 26.14 -20.43
C VAL A 456 -21.49 24.89 -19.54
N SER A 457 -21.86 25.03 -18.26
CA SER A 457 -21.91 23.90 -17.32
C SER A 457 -22.79 22.76 -17.85
N LYS A 458 -23.96 23.07 -18.39
CA LYS A 458 -24.90 22.12 -19.01
C LYS A 458 -24.27 21.32 -20.13
N ILE A 459 -23.53 21.98 -21.02
CA ILE A 459 -22.85 21.33 -22.15
C ILE A 459 -21.86 20.29 -21.62
N PHE A 460 -21.03 20.66 -20.63
CA PHE A 460 -20.07 19.72 -20.05
C PHE A 460 -20.73 18.57 -19.28
N PHE A 461 -21.81 18.83 -18.52
CA PHE A 461 -22.59 17.75 -17.92
C PHE A 461 -23.15 16.79 -18.97
N GLN A 462 -23.71 17.32 -20.06
CA GLN A 462 -24.22 16.48 -21.15
C GLN A 462 -23.12 15.65 -21.79
N HIS A 463 -21.93 16.21 -22.00
CA HIS A 463 -20.76 15.47 -22.48
C HIS A 463 -20.34 14.36 -21.51
N SER A 464 -20.30 14.66 -20.21
CA SER A 464 -19.99 13.66 -19.17
C SER A 464 -21.01 12.52 -19.17
N ILE A 465 -22.32 12.84 -19.23
CA ILE A 465 -23.39 11.84 -19.34
C ILE A 465 -23.26 11.01 -20.60
N ASN A 466 -22.93 11.62 -21.74
CA ASN A 466 -22.76 10.91 -23.01
C ASN A 466 -21.59 9.93 -22.95
N GLU A 467 -20.48 10.25 -22.26
CA GLU A 467 -19.40 9.29 -22.02
C GLU A 467 -19.88 8.11 -21.16
N GLY A 468 -20.60 8.37 -20.06
CA GLY A 468 -21.17 7.31 -19.21
C GLY A 468 -22.13 6.37 -19.97
N LEU A 469 -23.01 6.95 -20.79
CA LEU A 469 -23.89 6.18 -21.68
C LEU A 469 -23.11 5.40 -22.75
N TYR A 470 -22.03 5.96 -23.28
CA TYR A 470 -21.18 5.25 -24.23
C TYR A 470 -20.51 4.05 -23.59
N ILE A 471 -19.96 4.21 -22.38
CA ILE A 471 -19.29 3.14 -21.63
C ILE A 471 -20.26 1.98 -21.39
N THR A 472 -21.45 2.28 -20.86
CA THR A 472 -22.45 1.27 -20.50
C THR A 472 -23.05 0.54 -21.70
N LYS A 473 -23.06 1.15 -22.89
CA LYS A 473 -23.60 0.55 -24.12
C LYS A 473 -22.57 -0.14 -25.00
N HIS A 474 -21.31 0.31 -24.99
CA HIS A 474 -20.34 -0.06 -26.02
C HIS A 474 -19.01 -0.60 -25.48
N CYS A 475 -18.75 -0.51 -24.17
CA CYS A 475 -17.50 -1.00 -23.58
C CYS A 475 -17.72 -2.30 -22.79
N ASN A 476 -16.65 -3.08 -22.62
CA ASN A 476 -16.66 -4.25 -21.74
C ASN A 476 -16.40 -3.81 -20.29
N ILE A 477 -17.43 -3.80 -19.46
CA ILE A 477 -17.31 -3.46 -18.04
C ILE A 477 -17.00 -4.74 -17.25
N GLU A 478 -15.90 -4.72 -16.49
CA GLU A 478 -15.41 -5.88 -15.74
C GLU A 478 -15.48 -5.68 -14.21
N ASP A 479 -15.82 -4.48 -13.74
CA ASP A 479 -15.88 -4.11 -12.32
C ASP A 479 -16.87 -2.95 -12.06
N GLU A 480 -17.00 -2.56 -10.79
CA GLU A 480 -17.95 -1.54 -10.34
C GLU A 480 -17.57 -0.09 -10.70
N GLU A 481 -16.31 0.20 -11.00
CA GLU A 481 -15.79 1.57 -11.04
C GLU A 481 -16.46 2.44 -12.11
N PRO A 482 -16.72 1.98 -13.35
CA PRO A 482 -17.41 2.80 -14.34
C PRO A 482 -18.80 3.24 -13.90
N TRP A 483 -19.51 2.36 -13.17
CA TRP A 483 -20.85 2.64 -12.66
C TRP A 483 -20.82 3.62 -11.50
N CYS A 484 -19.88 3.46 -10.57
CA CYS A 484 -19.63 4.43 -9.50
C CYS A 484 -19.34 5.82 -10.08
N GLU A 485 -18.38 5.91 -10.99
CA GLU A 485 -17.97 7.17 -11.60
C GLU A 485 -19.13 7.81 -12.38
N PHE A 486 -19.98 7.01 -13.04
CA PHE A 486 -21.15 7.52 -13.77
C PHE A 486 -22.26 8.00 -12.83
N GLY A 487 -22.51 7.29 -11.72
CA GLY A 487 -23.44 7.74 -10.68
C GLY A 487 -23.02 9.08 -10.08
N LEU A 488 -21.71 9.29 -9.91
CA LEU A 488 -21.14 10.55 -9.43
C LEU A 488 -21.38 11.73 -10.39
N VAL A 489 -21.52 11.49 -11.70
CA VAL A 489 -21.91 12.53 -12.65
C VAL A 489 -23.32 13.04 -12.36
N TYR A 490 -24.27 12.13 -12.18
CA TYR A 490 -25.66 12.49 -11.87
C TYR A 490 -25.80 13.11 -10.48
N LEU A 491 -25.07 12.59 -9.50
CA LEU A 491 -25.01 13.18 -8.16
C LEU A 491 -24.44 14.61 -8.21
N GLY A 492 -23.34 14.80 -8.94
CA GLY A 492 -22.74 16.11 -9.14
C GLY A 492 -23.67 17.11 -9.82
N LEU A 493 -24.45 16.64 -10.80
CA LEU A 493 -25.48 17.46 -11.44
C LEU A 493 -26.61 17.84 -10.46
N ALA A 494 -27.12 16.88 -9.69
CA ALA A 494 -28.16 17.16 -8.69
C ALA A 494 -27.67 18.21 -7.68
N LEU A 495 -26.46 18.04 -7.14
CA LEU A 495 -25.91 18.96 -6.16
C LEU A 495 -25.61 20.34 -6.76
N ARG A 496 -25.19 20.42 -8.02
CA ARG A 496 -25.05 21.72 -8.71
C ARG A 496 -26.39 22.45 -8.83
N ILE A 497 -27.48 21.74 -9.14
CA ILE A 497 -28.84 22.31 -9.16
C ILE A 497 -29.21 22.86 -7.78
N LEU A 498 -28.96 22.08 -6.72
CA LEU A 498 -29.22 22.48 -5.34
C LEU A 498 -28.44 23.74 -4.95
N THR A 499 -27.13 23.77 -5.19
CA THR A 499 -26.26 24.91 -4.86
C THR A 499 -26.72 26.18 -5.57
N ILE A 500 -27.03 26.12 -6.87
CA ILE A 500 -27.55 27.27 -7.63
C ILE A 500 -28.85 27.78 -7.01
N LYS A 501 -29.77 26.86 -6.69
CA LYS A 501 -31.09 27.21 -6.16
C LYS A 501 -31.00 27.90 -4.80
N ARG A 502 -30.16 27.39 -3.91
CA ARG A 502 -30.04 27.87 -2.52
C ARG A 502 -29.16 29.11 -2.39
N LYS A 503 -28.02 29.16 -3.09
CA LYS A 503 -27.10 30.32 -3.07
C LYS A 503 -27.51 31.49 -3.97
N LYS A 504 -28.59 31.34 -4.76
CA LYS A 504 -29.11 32.36 -5.69
C LYS A 504 -27.99 32.93 -6.60
N GLU A 505 -27.21 32.05 -7.22
CA GLU A 505 -26.14 32.48 -8.14
C GLU A 505 -26.71 33.40 -9.23
N GLU A 506 -26.19 34.63 -9.31
CA GLU A 506 -26.67 35.66 -10.23
C GLU A 506 -26.51 35.24 -11.71
N GLY A 507 -27.45 35.61 -12.57
CA GLY A 507 -27.40 35.30 -14.00
C GLY A 507 -27.85 33.89 -14.39
N VAL A 508 -28.48 33.14 -13.48
CA VAL A 508 -29.00 31.79 -13.73
C VAL A 508 -30.54 31.79 -13.84
N GLU A 509 -31.05 32.23 -14.99
CA GLU A 509 -32.49 32.23 -15.30
C GLU A 509 -32.86 30.99 -16.12
N ASP A 510 -32.88 29.81 -15.49
CA ASP A 510 -33.30 28.59 -16.16
C ASP A 510 -34.18 27.73 -15.24
N SER A 511 -35.43 28.16 -15.07
CA SER A 511 -36.42 27.49 -14.20
C SER A 511 -36.81 26.09 -14.70
N GLU A 512 -36.69 25.81 -15.99
CA GLU A 512 -36.93 24.49 -16.58
C GLU A 512 -35.84 23.48 -16.21
N TYR A 513 -34.62 23.95 -15.96
CA TYR A 513 -33.51 23.10 -15.56
C TYR A 513 -33.29 23.09 -14.04
N ILE A 514 -33.36 24.25 -13.39
CA ILE A 514 -33.11 24.45 -11.96
C ILE A 514 -34.42 24.33 -11.18
N ASN A 515 -34.92 23.10 -11.05
CA ASN A 515 -36.12 22.77 -10.28
C ASN A 515 -35.95 21.47 -9.49
N TYR A 516 -36.90 21.23 -8.59
CA TYR A 516 -36.89 20.11 -7.66
C TYR A 516 -37.02 18.77 -8.39
N GLU A 517 -37.84 18.72 -9.44
CA GLU A 517 -38.09 17.53 -10.24
C GLU A 517 -36.81 17.04 -10.90
N ASN A 518 -36.04 17.93 -11.53
CA ASN A 518 -34.74 17.59 -12.11
C ASN A 518 -33.70 17.24 -11.05
N PHE A 519 -33.70 17.92 -9.90
CA PHE A 519 -32.83 17.59 -8.77
C PHE A 519 -33.04 16.14 -8.30
N ILE A 520 -34.27 15.79 -7.93
CA ILE A 520 -34.64 14.44 -7.46
C ILE A 520 -34.42 13.39 -8.56
N LYS A 521 -34.79 13.70 -9.80
CA LYS A 521 -34.57 12.78 -10.94
C LYS A 521 -33.11 12.39 -11.09
N ASN A 522 -32.18 13.34 -10.94
CA ASN A 522 -30.76 13.05 -11.04
C ASN A 522 -30.23 12.29 -9.81
N LEU A 523 -30.78 12.51 -8.61
CA LEU A 523 -30.47 11.66 -7.45
C LEU A 523 -30.89 10.21 -7.67
N HIS A 524 -32.10 9.96 -8.20
CA HIS A 524 -32.56 8.62 -8.55
C HIS A 524 -31.68 7.95 -9.61
N LYS A 525 -31.28 8.69 -10.66
CA LYS A 525 -30.33 8.16 -11.66
C LYS A 525 -28.96 7.83 -11.09
N ALA A 526 -28.46 8.65 -10.16
CA ALA A 526 -27.22 8.34 -9.44
C ALA A 526 -27.37 7.04 -8.66
N ASN A 527 -28.47 6.90 -7.92
CA ASN A 527 -28.80 5.70 -7.17
C ASN A 527 -28.86 4.44 -8.05
N GLU A 528 -29.55 4.50 -9.19
CA GLU A 528 -29.61 3.40 -10.17
C GLU A 528 -28.21 2.97 -10.62
N CYS A 529 -27.31 3.92 -10.90
CA CYS A 529 -25.93 3.61 -11.29
C CYS A 529 -25.19 2.88 -10.16
N PHE A 530 -25.30 3.34 -8.91
CA PHE A 530 -24.66 2.69 -7.77
C PHE A 530 -25.23 1.28 -7.52
N GLN A 531 -26.53 1.07 -7.72
CA GLN A 531 -27.14 -0.26 -7.65
C GLN A 531 -26.59 -1.20 -8.74
N GLN A 532 -26.41 -0.72 -9.98
CA GLN A 532 -25.78 -1.50 -11.04
C GLN A 532 -24.35 -1.88 -10.68
N GLY A 533 -23.57 -0.94 -10.12
CA GLY A 533 -22.19 -1.17 -9.70
C GLY A 533 -22.03 -2.31 -8.69
N LEU A 534 -22.96 -2.45 -7.73
CA LEU A 534 -22.93 -3.55 -6.74
C LEU A 534 -22.91 -4.94 -7.37
N THR A 535 -23.55 -5.12 -8.54
CA THR A 535 -23.66 -6.43 -9.21
C THR A 535 -22.34 -6.96 -9.78
N PHE A 536 -21.32 -6.10 -9.95
CA PHE A 536 -20.05 -6.46 -10.55
C PHE A 536 -19.02 -6.98 -9.54
N SER A 537 -19.22 -6.74 -8.24
CA SER A 537 -18.30 -7.30 -7.24
C SER A 537 -18.50 -8.80 -7.11
N PRO A 538 -17.43 -9.63 -7.14
CA PRO A 538 -17.53 -11.07 -6.87
C PRO A 538 -18.10 -11.39 -5.48
N THR A 539 -18.01 -10.45 -4.53
CA THR A 539 -18.59 -10.59 -3.19
C THR A 539 -20.05 -10.16 -3.12
N GLY A 540 -20.62 -9.61 -4.22
CA GLY A 540 -21.96 -9.01 -4.27
C GLY A 540 -22.06 -7.63 -3.63
N PHE A 541 -20.96 -7.10 -3.08
CA PHE A 541 -20.93 -5.86 -2.30
C PHE A 541 -19.72 -5.00 -2.66
N GLY A 542 -19.76 -4.32 -3.81
CA GLY A 542 -18.72 -3.37 -4.19
C GLY A 542 -18.62 -2.21 -3.21
N ILE A 543 -17.46 -2.02 -2.57
CA ILE A 543 -17.30 -1.09 -1.42
C ILE A 543 -17.65 0.35 -1.80
N ARG A 544 -17.21 0.82 -2.98
CA ARG A 544 -17.49 2.19 -3.43
C ARG A 544 -18.96 2.37 -3.82
N SER A 545 -19.54 1.40 -4.52
CA SER A 545 -20.97 1.45 -4.88
C SER A 545 -21.83 1.45 -3.63
N SER A 546 -21.49 0.62 -2.63
CA SER A 546 -22.17 0.53 -1.34
C SER A 546 -22.18 1.87 -0.62
N PHE A 547 -21.00 2.50 -0.51
CA PHE A 547 -20.83 3.81 0.09
C PHE A 547 -21.77 4.85 -0.53
N TRP A 548 -21.74 4.97 -1.87
CA TRP A 548 -22.54 5.98 -2.56
C TRP A 548 -24.03 5.65 -2.62
N LEU A 549 -24.38 4.37 -2.61
CA LEU A 549 -25.77 3.94 -2.51
C LEU A 549 -26.39 4.39 -1.18
N MET A 550 -25.66 4.25 -0.06
CA MET A 550 -26.12 4.75 1.23
C MET A 550 -26.38 6.26 1.20
N TYR A 551 -25.41 7.06 0.72
CA TYR A 551 -25.58 8.51 0.65
C TYR A 551 -26.69 8.95 -0.31
N SER A 552 -26.80 8.35 -1.50
CA SER A 552 -27.86 8.70 -2.45
C SER A 552 -29.25 8.34 -1.92
N ASN A 553 -29.43 7.16 -1.30
CA ASN A 553 -30.69 6.80 -0.63
C ASN A 553 -31.06 7.80 0.47
N THR A 554 -30.09 8.21 1.27
CA THR A 554 -30.29 9.20 2.33
C THR A 554 -30.69 10.56 1.79
N LEU A 555 -29.99 11.07 0.77
CA LEU A 555 -30.33 12.36 0.16
C LEU A 555 -31.72 12.33 -0.47
N ILE A 556 -32.09 11.26 -1.18
CA ILE A 556 -33.43 11.08 -1.72
C ILE A 556 -34.47 11.15 -0.59
N ALA A 557 -34.32 10.32 0.44
CA ALA A 557 -35.26 10.26 1.56
C ALA A 557 -35.37 11.60 2.31
N LEU A 558 -34.24 12.31 2.51
CA LEU A 558 -34.19 13.60 3.20
C LEU A 558 -34.94 14.70 2.43
N PHE A 559 -34.73 14.80 1.12
CA PHE A 559 -35.38 15.83 0.30
C PHE A 559 -36.82 15.48 -0.07
N GLU A 560 -37.20 14.20 -0.06
CA GLU A 560 -38.59 13.77 -0.22
C GLU A 560 -39.40 13.98 1.06
N SER A 561 -38.80 13.79 2.26
CA SER A 561 -39.47 14.07 3.53
C SER A 561 -39.67 15.57 3.78
N ASN A 562 -38.74 16.41 3.33
CA ASN A 562 -38.84 17.86 3.46
C ASN A 562 -38.38 18.60 2.18
N LYS A 563 -39.34 18.85 1.28
CA LYS A 563 -39.09 19.62 0.04
C LYS A 563 -38.60 21.04 0.28
N GLN A 564 -38.88 21.64 1.46
CA GLN A 564 -38.44 23.00 1.74
C GLN A 564 -36.92 23.12 1.78
N LEU A 565 -36.20 22.04 2.12
CA LEU A 565 -34.73 21.96 2.08
C LEU A 565 -34.16 22.32 0.70
N PHE A 566 -34.93 22.20 -0.38
CA PHE A 566 -34.47 22.61 -1.72
C PHE A 566 -34.50 24.13 -1.93
N THR A 567 -35.38 24.85 -1.24
CA THR A 567 -35.72 26.25 -1.56
C THR A 567 -35.38 27.25 -0.47
N THR A 568 -35.38 26.85 0.80
CA THR A 568 -35.21 27.77 1.93
C THR A 568 -33.76 27.80 2.38
N ASP A 569 -33.30 28.95 2.88
CA ASP A 569 -31.94 29.11 3.43
C ASP A 569 -31.78 28.48 4.83
N ILE A 570 -32.56 27.42 5.12
CA ILE A 570 -32.42 26.67 6.38
C ILE A 570 -31.28 25.66 6.23
N PRO A 571 -30.49 25.40 7.28
CA PRO A 571 -29.44 24.38 7.24
C PRO A 571 -30.00 22.99 6.92
N ILE A 572 -29.29 22.25 6.06
CA ILE A 572 -29.66 20.86 5.72
C ILE A 572 -29.26 19.95 6.88
N ARG A 573 -30.26 19.40 7.59
CA ARG A 573 -30.05 18.59 8.80
C ARG A 573 -30.95 17.35 8.79
N ASP A 574 -30.44 16.26 9.35
CA ASP A 574 -31.14 15.00 9.55
C ASP A 574 -31.94 15.02 10.87
N VAL A 575 -33.07 15.73 10.87
CA VAL A 575 -33.94 15.84 12.07
C VAL A 575 -34.74 14.56 12.35
N ASP A 576 -34.92 13.71 11.34
CA ASP A 576 -35.78 12.52 11.39
C ASP A 576 -35.00 11.18 11.50
N ASN A 577 -33.70 11.26 11.78
CA ASN A 577 -32.77 10.13 11.86
C ASN A 577 -32.78 9.24 10.60
N ILE A 578 -32.89 9.86 9.43
CA ILE A 578 -32.91 9.20 8.11
C ILE A 578 -31.60 8.48 7.85
N PHE A 579 -30.45 9.08 8.19
CA PHE A 579 -29.14 8.43 7.97
C PHE A 579 -29.06 7.10 8.73
N GLU A 580 -29.48 7.08 10.00
CA GLU A 580 -29.46 5.87 10.80
C GLU A 580 -30.38 4.78 10.22
N LYS A 581 -31.61 5.16 9.82
CA LYS A 581 -32.56 4.23 9.19
C LYS A 581 -32.01 3.63 7.89
N VAL A 582 -31.43 4.47 7.03
CA VAL A 582 -30.80 4.01 5.77
C VAL A 582 -29.59 3.12 6.07
N GLY A 583 -28.76 3.48 7.05
CA GLY A 583 -27.62 2.69 7.50
C GLY A 583 -28.04 1.29 7.97
N ILE A 584 -29.01 1.21 8.88
CA ILE A 584 -29.55 -0.07 9.37
C ILE A 584 -30.10 -0.91 8.22
N ASN A 585 -30.89 -0.32 7.33
CA ASN A 585 -31.45 -1.04 6.17
C ASN A 585 -30.35 -1.58 5.25
N HIS A 586 -29.30 -0.78 5.02
CA HIS A 586 -28.17 -1.19 4.21
C HIS A 586 -27.38 -2.33 4.87
N PHE A 587 -27.09 -2.22 6.17
CA PHE A 587 -26.40 -3.26 6.92
C PHE A 587 -27.21 -4.56 7.02
N LYS A 588 -28.54 -4.48 7.06
CA LYS A 588 -29.43 -5.65 6.91
C LYS A 588 -29.34 -6.26 5.51
N PHE A 589 -29.38 -5.43 4.46
CA PHE A 589 -29.27 -5.87 3.07
C PHE A 589 -27.98 -6.66 2.81
N ILE A 590 -26.85 -6.21 3.36
CA ILE A 590 -25.56 -6.89 3.21
C ILE A 590 -25.32 -8.01 4.25
N GLY A 591 -26.31 -8.33 5.08
CA GLY A 591 -26.26 -9.41 6.06
C GLY A 591 -25.35 -9.16 7.27
N TRP A 592 -25.10 -7.90 7.64
CA TRP A 592 -24.30 -7.55 8.82
C TRP A 592 -25.15 -7.30 10.07
N ILE A 593 -26.45 -7.07 9.88
CA ILE A 593 -27.44 -6.93 10.95
C ILE A 593 -28.59 -7.89 10.67
N ASP A 594 -29.01 -8.62 11.69
CA ASP A 594 -30.18 -9.50 11.68
C ASP A 594 -31.07 -9.24 12.91
N GLU A 595 -31.98 -10.16 13.21
CA GLU A 595 -32.85 -10.10 14.39
C GLU A 595 -32.09 -10.21 15.72
N ASN A 596 -30.90 -10.83 15.72
CA ASN A 596 -30.02 -11.03 16.87
C ASN A 596 -28.84 -10.03 16.85
N PHE A 597 -29.15 -8.76 16.57
CA PHE A 597 -28.16 -7.71 16.35
C PHE A 597 -26.97 -7.72 17.33
N ASP A 598 -25.79 -8.05 16.80
CA ASP A 598 -24.51 -8.02 17.51
C ASP A 598 -23.67 -6.81 17.06
N MET A 599 -23.51 -5.85 17.97
CA MET A 599 -22.71 -4.65 17.75
C MET A 599 -21.22 -4.95 17.53
N ASP A 600 -20.67 -5.97 18.19
CA ASP A 600 -19.26 -6.32 18.05
C ASP A 600 -18.99 -6.96 16.69
N PHE A 601 -19.92 -7.79 16.20
CA PHE A 601 -19.87 -8.31 14.84
C PHE A 601 -19.91 -7.20 13.79
N LEU A 602 -20.84 -6.25 13.91
CA LEU A 602 -20.91 -5.09 13.00
C LEU A 602 -19.59 -4.31 12.97
N LYS A 603 -19.04 -4.03 14.15
CA LYS A 603 -17.76 -3.31 14.30
C LYS A 603 -16.61 -4.07 13.63
N GLN A 604 -16.53 -5.39 13.81
CA GLN A 604 -15.50 -6.22 13.17
C GLN A 604 -15.63 -6.23 11.64
N ARG A 605 -16.86 -6.33 11.10
CA ARG A 605 -17.12 -6.29 9.65
C ARG A 605 -16.77 -4.94 9.04
N MET A 606 -17.13 -3.85 9.71
CA MET A 606 -16.81 -2.49 9.26
C MET A 606 -15.29 -2.26 9.27
N ASN A 607 -14.60 -2.62 10.37
CA ASN A 607 -13.14 -2.50 10.46
C ASN A 607 -12.41 -3.34 9.40
N ARG A 608 -12.88 -4.56 9.13
CA ARG A 608 -12.33 -5.40 8.06
C ARG A 608 -12.50 -4.73 6.69
N SER A 609 -13.67 -4.19 6.40
CA SER A 609 -13.96 -3.55 5.10
C SER A 609 -13.11 -2.30 4.90
N ILE A 610 -12.99 -1.47 5.95
CA ILE A 610 -12.09 -0.31 5.98
C ILE A 610 -10.64 -0.73 5.71
N ARG A 611 -10.15 -1.78 6.38
CA ARG A 611 -8.78 -2.29 6.20
C ARG A 611 -8.53 -2.79 4.78
N VAL A 612 -9.44 -3.60 4.23
CA VAL A 612 -9.34 -4.13 2.86
C VAL A 612 -9.29 -2.98 1.86
N TYR A 613 -10.20 -2.01 1.97
CA TYR A 613 -10.24 -0.89 1.06
C TYR A 613 -9.00 0.01 1.19
N ASN A 614 -8.55 0.30 2.42
CA ASN A 614 -7.33 1.04 2.68
C ASN A 614 -6.09 0.33 2.10
N ASN A 615 -6.07 -1.00 2.09
CA ASN A 615 -5.03 -1.77 1.43
C ASN A 615 -5.14 -1.68 -0.10
N SER A 616 -6.33 -1.59 -0.69
CA SER A 616 -6.48 -1.60 -2.15
C SER A 616 -5.98 -0.32 -2.84
N VAL A 617 -5.89 0.80 -2.11
CA VAL A 617 -5.59 2.12 -2.68
C VAL A 617 -4.18 2.59 -2.31
N LEU A 618 -3.40 2.92 -3.33
CA LEU A 618 -2.08 3.52 -3.24
C LEU A 618 -2.06 5.01 -3.64
N LEU A 619 -3.08 5.51 -4.33
CA LEU A 619 -3.07 6.85 -4.91
C LEU A 619 -3.06 7.94 -3.83
N SER A 620 -1.95 8.66 -3.74
CA SER A 620 -1.74 9.77 -2.80
C SER A 620 -2.83 10.84 -2.89
N SER A 621 -3.29 11.20 -4.10
CA SER A 621 -4.39 12.17 -4.31
C SER A 621 -5.78 11.66 -3.90
N PHE A 622 -5.95 10.39 -3.53
CA PHE A 622 -7.22 9.81 -3.09
C PHE A 622 -7.17 9.31 -1.64
N ILE A 623 -5.98 9.08 -1.07
CA ILE A 623 -5.82 8.72 0.35
C ILE A 623 -6.50 9.72 1.30
N PRO A 624 -6.36 11.05 1.16
CA PRO A 624 -7.07 12.00 2.03
C PRO A 624 -8.58 11.75 2.01
N ASN A 625 -9.13 11.51 0.82
CA ASN A 625 -10.54 11.25 0.61
C ASN A 625 -11.00 9.95 1.28
N ILE A 626 -10.18 8.90 1.25
CA ILE A 626 -10.51 7.62 1.89
C ILE A 626 -10.62 7.77 3.40
N LYS A 627 -9.67 8.47 4.02
CA LYS A 627 -9.70 8.74 5.46
C LYS A 627 -10.92 9.57 5.85
N PHE A 628 -11.23 10.57 5.05
CA PHE A 628 -12.47 11.33 5.18
C PHE A 628 -13.72 10.45 5.03
N ALA A 629 -13.79 9.59 4.02
CA ALA A 629 -14.90 8.67 3.78
C ALA A 629 -15.13 7.73 4.98
N PHE A 630 -14.07 7.16 5.56
CA PHE A 630 -14.16 6.33 6.77
C PHE A 630 -14.75 7.11 7.94
N ALA A 631 -14.26 8.33 8.19
CA ALA A 631 -14.80 9.21 9.21
C ALA A 631 -16.30 9.47 9.00
N THR A 632 -16.71 9.81 7.77
CA THR A 632 -18.11 10.10 7.46
C THR A 632 -19.03 8.88 7.60
N VAL A 633 -18.63 7.68 7.15
CA VAL A 633 -19.47 6.48 7.29
C VAL A 633 -19.71 6.13 8.76
N VAL A 634 -18.64 6.14 9.56
CA VAL A 634 -18.75 5.80 10.99
C VAL A 634 -19.57 6.83 11.73
N PHE A 635 -19.34 8.12 11.50
CA PHE A 635 -20.08 9.18 12.17
C PHE A 635 -21.55 9.24 11.74
N ASP A 636 -21.81 9.18 10.44
CA ASP A 636 -23.13 9.49 9.89
C ASP A 636 -24.10 8.31 10.03
N PHE A 637 -23.63 7.06 9.84
CA PHE A 637 -24.49 5.87 9.69
C PHE A 637 -24.43 4.87 10.84
N SER A 638 -23.52 5.01 11.82
CA SER A 638 -23.48 4.06 12.93
C SER A 638 -24.77 4.09 13.75
N PRO A 639 -25.42 2.93 14.00
CA PRO A 639 -26.63 2.86 14.84
C PRO A 639 -26.35 3.35 16.27
N ILE A 640 -25.18 3.02 16.80
CA ILE A 640 -24.68 3.49 18.10
C ILE A 640 -23.34 4.15 17.86
N LEU A 641 -23.16 5.35 18.42
CA LEU A 641 -21.92 6.12 18.31
C LEU A 641 -21.29 6.23 19.69
N THR A 642 -20.07 5.71 19.86
CA THR A 642 -19.33 5.76 21.13
C THR A 642 -18.20 6.77 21.10
N VAL A 643 -17.71 7.17 22.28
CA VAL A 643 -16.54 8.06 22.42
C VAL A 643 -15.32 7.48 21.69
N GLY A 644 -15.08 6.18 21.76
CA GLY A 644 -13.98 5.53 21.03
C GLY A 644 -14.12 5.65 19.51
N GLN A 645 -15.35 5.57 18.97
CA GLN A 645 -15.59 5.80 17.55
C GLN A 645 -15.39 7.27 17.17
N ILE A 646 -15.79 8.22 18.01
CA ILE A 646 -15.54 9.65 17.77
C ILE A 646 -14.04 9.95 17.75
N LYS A 647 -13.26 9.40 18.70
CA LYS A 647 -11.80 9.54 18.70
C LYS A 647 -11.18 8.99 17.40
N GLN A 648 -11.63 7.80 16.97
CA GLN A 648 -11.18 7.22 15.71
C GLN A 648 -11.57 8.07 14.47
N VAL A 649 -12.76 8.68 14.48
CA VAL A 649 -13.20 9.63 13.46
C VAL A 649 -12.27 10.84 13.41
N LEU A 650 -11.97 11.44 14.57
CA LEU A 650 -11.02 12.56 14.67
C LEU A 650 -9.62 12.18 14.18
N ASP A 651 -9.15 10.98 14.51
CA ASP A 651 -7.86 10.47 14.03
C ASP A 651 -7.83 10.37 12.50
N TRP A 652 -8.87 9.80 11.89
CA TRP A 652 -8.95 9.74 10.42
C TRP A 652 -9.06 11.12 9.76
N LEU A 653 -9.80 12.06 10.35
CA LEU A 653 -9.85 13.44 9.84
C LEU A 653 -8.48 14.13 9.92
N ASN A 654 -7.72 13.88 10.99
CA ASN A 654 -6.34 14.38 11.11
C ASN A 654 -5.38 13.70 10.12
N GLU A 655 -5.43 12.38 9.96
CA GLU A 655 -4.68 11.65 8.93
C GLU A 655 -4.99 12.17 7.52
N SER A 656 -6.26 12.49 7.27
CA SER A 656 -6.72 13.07 6.01
C SER A 656 -6.04 14.41 5.73
N LYS A 657 -5.97 15.30 6.74
CA LYS A 657 -5.27 16.60 6.63
C LYS A 657 -3.78 16.45 6.39
N ILE A 658 -3.12 15.54 7.10
CA ILE A 658 -1.68 15.28 6.95
C ILE A 658 -1.42 14.83 5.52
N SER A 659 -2.16 13.83 5.05
CA SER A 659 -2.01 13.29 3.69
C SER A 659 -2.33 14.33 2.61
N ALA A 660 -3.32 15.19 2.85
CA ALA A 660 -3.65 16.30 1.94
C ALA A 660 -2.48 17.29 1.83
N ASN A 661 -1.81 17.59 2.94
CA ASN A 661 -0.72 18.56 2.95
C ASN A 661 0.49 18.10 2.14
N ASP A 662 0.77 16.80 2.10
CA ASP A 662 1.88 16.21 1.32
C ASP A 662 1.74 16.47 -0.19
N LEU A 663 0.51 16.62 -0.69
CA LEU A 663 0.22 16.84 -2.12
C LEU A 663 0.64 18.23 -2.62
N LYS A 664 0.79 19.19 -1.71
CA LYS A 664 1.16 20.58 -2.04
C LYS A 664 2.53 20.67 -2.69
N GLU A 665 3.46 19.81 -2.30
CA GLU A 665 4.83 19.77 -2.84
C GLU A 665 4.81 19.54 -4.36
N HIS A 666 3.93 18.65 -4.83
CA HIS A 666 3.86 18.22 -6.22
C HIS A 666 2.75 18.90 -7.03
N LYS A 667 2.05 19.87 -6.42
CA LYS A 667 0.93 20.61 -7.02
C LYS A 667 -0.22 19.71 -7.43
N LEU A 668 -0.50 18.69 -6.62
CA LEU A 668 -1.55 17.72 -6.88
C LEU A 668 -2.81 18.07 -6.10
N GLY A 669 -3.95 17.99 -6.77
CA GLY A 669 -5.26 18.10 -6.14
C GLY A 669 -5.70 16.78 -5.51
N ILE A 670 -6.78 16.85 -4.76
CA ILE A 670 -7.41 15.71 -4.08
C ILE A 670 -8.65 15.35 -4.87
N TYR A 671 -8.79 14.08 -5.28
CA TYR A 671 -10.08 13.58 -5.74
C TYR A 671 -10.95 13.43 -4.49
N SER A 672 -11.74 14.45 -4.22
CA SER A 672 -12.47 14.61 -2.98
C SER A 672 -13.92 14.24 -3.18
N ILE A 673 -14.55 13.73 -2.11
CA ILE A 673 -16.01 13.58 -1.99
C ILE A 673 -16.61 14.64 -1.09
N LEU A 674 -15.79 15.57 -0.61
CA LEU A 674 -16.22 16.68 0.19
C LEU A 674 -17.31 17.44 -0.57
N ASN A 675 -18.44 17.67 0.09
CA ASN A 675 -19.67 18.23 -0.48
C ASN A 675 -20.41 17.26 -1.42
N CYS A 676 -20.18 15.94 -1.30
CA CYS A 676 -20.73 14.89 -2.17
C CYS A 676 -20.41 15.06 -3.67
N LEU A 677 -19.45 15.91 -4.01
CA LEU A 677 -19.01 16.14 -5.39
C LEU A 677 -17.71 15.40 -5.60
N ALA A 678 -17.62 14.56 -6.64
CA ALA A 678 -16.40 13.88 -7.07
C ALA A 678 -15.46 14.84 -7.83
N GLN A 679 -15.04 15.92 -7.17
CA GLN A 679 -14.30 17.02 -7.76
C GLN A 679 -12.84 17.04 -7.29
N ILE A 680 -11.93 17.45 -8.18
CA ILE A 680 -10.54 17.70 -7.84
C ILE A 680 -10.41 19.02 -7.09
N GLN A 681 -10.12 18.93 -5.80
CA GLN A 681 -9.97 20.05 -4.87
C GLN A 681 -8.52 20.41 -4.64
N ALA A 682 -8.24 21.68 -4.39
CA ALA A 682 -6.93 22.11 -3.91
C ALA A 682 -6.70 21.58 -2.47
N PRO A 683 -5.46 21.19 -2.11
CA PRO A 683 -5.16 20.74 -0.75
C PRO A 683 -5.52 21.75 0.34
N GLU A 684 -5.30 23.04 0.09
CA GLU A 684 -5.60 24.11 1.04
C GLU A 684 -7.10 24.19 1.38
N GLU A 685 -7.96 24.18 0.36
CA GLU A 685 -9.42 24.21 0.51
C GLU A 685 -9.92 22.99 1.29
N PHE A 686 -9.40 21.80 0.95
CA PHE A 686 -9.76 20.56 1.64
C PHE A 686 -9.37 20.59 3.13
N ILE A 687 -8.14 21.02 3.44
CA ILE A 687 -7.63 21.11 4.81
C ILE A 687 -8.45 22.10 5.64
N GLU A 688 -8.85 23.23 5.06
CA GLU A 688 -9.69 24.22 5.74
C GLU A 688 -11.03 23.60 6.15
N VAL A 689 -11.73 22.95 5.21
CA VAL A 689 -13.04 22.36 5.50
C VAL A 689 -12.94 21.25 6.55
N VAL A 690 -11.96 20.35 6.43
CA VAL A 690 -11.77 19.27 7.41
C VAL A 690 -11.39 19.83 8.79
N THR A 691 -10.64 20.93 8.86
CA THR A 691 -10.33 21.60 10.14
C THR A 691 -11.60 22.14 10.79
N ARG A 692 -12.46 22.81 10.04
CA ARG A 692 -13.75 23.29 10.57
C ARG A 692 -14.64 22.14 11.08
N MET A 693 -14.61 20.97 10.44
CA MET A 693 -15.31 19.78 10.93
C MET A 693 -14.74 19.27 12.26
N ILE A 694 -13.42 19.18 12.37
CA ILE A 694 -12.75 18.75 13.61
C ILE A 694 -13.11 19.71 14.75
N ASP A 695 -13.02 21.02 14.50
CA ASP A 695 -13.36 22.04 15.49
C ASP A 695 -14.82 21.95 15.92
N TRP A 696 -15.73 21.67 14.98
CA TRP A 696 -17.14 21.45 15.27
C TRP A 696 -17.36 20.21 16.16
N ILE A 697 -16.72 19.07 15.88
CA ILE A 697 -16.82 17.86 16.71
C ILE A 697 -16.30 18.16 18.12
N ASN A 698 -15.09 18.73 18.23
CA ASN A 698 -14.45 19.03 19.51
C ASN A 698 -15.31 19.96 20.37
N LYS A 699 -15.90 21.00 19.75
CA LYS A 699 -16.78 21.93 20.45
C LYS A 699 -18.11 21.29 20.86
N THR A 700 -18.70 20.45 20.02
CA THR A 700 -20.03 19.87 20.25
C THR A 700 -19.99 18.75 21.30
N LEU A 701 -18.89 18.01 21.36
CA LEU A 701 -18.72 16.83 22.21
C LEU A 701 -17.62 16.99 23.28
N GLU A 702 -17.24 18.23 23.61
CA GLU A 702 -16.14 18.55 24.53
C GLU A 702 -16.20 17.73 25.84
N ASP A 703 -17.36 17.75 26.50
CA ASP A 703 -17.57 17.01 27.75
C ASP A 703 -17.52 15.49 27.56
N ASP A 704 -18.03 14.98 26.43
CA ASP A 704 -18.11 13.54 26.17
C ASP A 704 -16.75 12.94 25.83
N LEU A 705 -15.87 13.70 25.17
CA LEU A 705 -14.53 13.26 24.78
C LEU A 705 -13.63 12.93 25.97
N THR A 706 -13.93 13.47 27.15
CA THR A 706 -13.23 13.16 28.41
C THR A 706 -13.62 11.81 29.02
N LYS A 707 -14.70 11.19 28.53
CA LYS A 707 -15.24 9.93 29.07
C LYS A 707 -14.54 8.71 28.48
N ALA A 708 -14.86 7.53 29.03
CA ALA A 708 -14.33 6.25 28.57
C ALA A 708 -14.84 5.88 27.17
N ASP A 709 -14.05 5.13 26.40
CA ASP A 709 -14.31 4.85 24.98
C ASP A 709 -15.62 4.10 24.69
N HIS A 710 -16.14 3.35 25.66
CA HIS A 710 -17.41 2.64 25.57
C HIS A 710 -18.63 3.52 25.88
N HIS A 711 -18.43 4.76 26.33
CA HIS A 711 -19.52 5.70 26.57
C HIS A 711 -20.24 6.02 25.26
N VAL A 712 -21.57 5.87 25.27
CA VAL A 712 -22.43 6.15 24.12
C VAL A 712 -22.75 7.64 24.07
N ILE A 713 -22.56 8.25 22.90
CA ILE A 713 -22.87 9.65 22.64
C ILE A 713 -24.39 9.84 22.54
N ASP A 714 -24.92 10.83 23.26
CA ASP A 714 -26.28 11.29 23.04
C ASP A 714 -26.37 12.04 21.71
N LYS A 715 -26.94 11.39 20.69
CA LYS A 715 -27.08 11.93 19.34
C LYS A 715 -27.91 13.22 19.28
N ASN A 716 -28.75 13.52 20.28
CA ASN A 716 -29.50 14.78 20.33
C ASN A 716 -28.57 16.00 20.38
N LYS A 717 -27.38 15.87 20.97
CA LYS A 717 -26.35 16.93 21.00
C LYS A 717 -25.88 17.33 19.61
N LEU A 718 -25.96 16.42 18.64
CA LEU A 718 -25.56 16.66 17.26
C LEU A 718 -26.59 17.51 16.49
N GLN A 719 -27.83 17.65 17.01
CA GLN A 719 -28.91 18.46 16.42
C GLN A 719 -29.18 18.15 14.94
N GLY A 720 -29.08 16.86 14.55
CA GLY A 720 -29.26 16.42 13.17
C GLY A 720 -28.11 16.76 12.22
N ASN A 721 -26.99 17.32 12.71
CA ASN A 721 -25.82 17.52 11.87
C ASN A 721 -25.14 16.18 11.53
N LYS A 722 -24.68 16.07 10.29
CA LYS A 722 -23.94 14.95 9.73
C LYS A 722 -22.73 15.50 9.02
N LEU A 723 -21.59 14.80 9.08
CA LEU A 723 -20.33 15.32 8.53
C LEU A 723 -20.48 15.62 7.03
N ILE A 724 -21.17 14.76 6.29
CA ILE A 724 -21.40 14.98 4.86
C ILE A 724 -22.28 16.20 4.54
N LEU A 725 -23.18 16.58 5.46
CA LEU A 725 -24.16 17.65 5.23
C LEU A 725 -23.62 19.04 5.57
N LEU A 726 -22.63 19.14 6.48
CA LEU A 726 -22.14 20.42 7.02
C LEU A 726 -21.70 21.42 5.95
N TYR A 727 -21.12 20.93 4.85
CA TYR A 727 -20.59 21.76 3.77
C TYR A 727 -21.10 21.34 2.39
N LEU A 728 -22.23 20.62 2.33
CA LEU A 728 -22.81 20.10 1.08
C LEU A 728 -22.97 21.19 -0.02
N GLU A 729 -23.13 22.44 0.39
CA GLU A 729 -23.35 23.58 -0.50
C GLU A 729 -22.08 24.34 -0.90
N ASP A 730 -20.92 24.01 -0.32
CA ASP A 730 -19.66 24.72 -0.57
C ASP A 730 -19.16 24.45 -2.00
N ARG A 731 -18.62 25.50 -2.64
CA ARG A 731 -18.02 25.39 -3.97
C ARG A 731 -16.51 25.27 -3.87
N VAL A 732 -15.96 24.41 -4.71
CA VAL A 732 -14.52 24.30 -4.95
C VAL A 732 -14.10 25.46 -5.87
N ALA A 733 -12.98 26.11 -5.56
CA ALA A 733 -12.54 27.22 -6.39
C ALA A 733 -12.08 26.72 -7.77
N PRO A 734 -12.44 27.41 -8.87
CA PRO A 734 -11.91 27.09 -10.18
C PRO A 734 -10.41 27.42 -10.26
N GLY A 735 -9.67 26.73 -11.11
CA GLY A 735 -8.28 27.09 -11.39
C GLY A 735 -7.35 25.91 -11.60
N ILE A 736 -6.14 26.21 -12.05
CA ILE A 736 -5.06 25.23 -12.23
C ILE A 736 -4.10 25.27 -11.04
N LEU A 737 -3.43 24.15 -10.74
CA LEU A 737 -2.49 24.06 -9.61
C LEU A 737 -1.02 24.31 -9.98
N VAL A 738 -0.74 24.66 -11.25
CA VAL A 738 0.62 24.84 -11.80
C VAL A 738 1.07 26.28 -11.94
#